data_AF-A0A812I7G6-F1
#
_entry.id   AF-A0A812I7G6-F1
#
_cell.length_a   1.000
_cell.length_b   1.000
_cell.length_c   1.000
_cell.angle_alpha   90.00
_cell.angle_beta   90.00
_cell.angle_gamma   90.00
#
_symmetry.space_group_name_H-M   'P 1'
#
loop_
_entity.id
_entity.type
_entity.pdbx_description
1 polymer ?
#
loop_
_entity_poly.entity_id
_entity_poly.type
_entity_poly.pdbx_seq_one_letter_code
_entity_poly.pdbx_strand_id
1 'polypeptide(L)'
;MAQWLLASFLAVAVADTNPTGSSSCPCVEWAGLQGYIQGGELKYTPPGSTTSYVYPSDYGNLQCKAHDASLAPHCSGASPPAWCNKPWCYVSVANCAGIQPYRSVKFPGSDAYYSYQTCGESNEFTLWAEAMGTDGTVTSDPTAAPRVTELLDVVMDYLWSTRDSLEAQYVQMMANGSVSACSYIDFCPCVECYQNALWQEKIDPATVGAWLRPSVIGQTTQEWNVLTCLVGLVAATYSSVAAKEGQPLERIGYQYFADQKSGSYIGWPAMDWCPTNYDPRFRPWYASGSTGPKDVVIVVDVSGSMGEANRYNLARQATDAVLDTLDWKDYVGVILFNHGISARYSRSLMPASEANRNSIKRWLDDRNFRSGGTDFNVALDAAFDTIQFSIAAGSTSMCQKAIIFLTDGTADMSNDNFVSVQQQSQTYDAVLFAYALGSGADTTVTKRLSCENRGIFYQVPDGSDLSRIMASYYEYFATGQEICQPSFTSYTDVVTNTKLWPVCLPTYDRAAADPALLGVTCLDLNMIVDPGTIQSESYWDDISCKVSDFTKTCQQLDTSDCRLQRLRAAVGTESVCEGDVPNTCSCMDPDCQDDASFIDEKGYFCDTWVGDDCSKAQEAWGYSAAGQQAALTRCRRSCGRCSMLSPCPTKERCVGTERFSSSGCRACRTDKVSGVDIQGRQMACPGVTTSATPNAGSASASSSSMRLMAMLVLLARFTLAFFEG
;
A
#
# COMPACT_ATOMS: atom_id res chain seq x y z
N MET A 1 77.33 -6.18 22.23
CA MET A 1 77.36 -4.71 22.21
C MET A 1 76.04 -4.23 21.62
N ALA A 2 75.43 -3.26 22.28
CA ALA A 2 74.05 -2.82 22.10
C ALA A 2 73.83 -2.03 20.79
N GLN A 3 72.60 -2.07 20.28
CA GLN A 3 71.88 -0.84 19.93
C GLN A 3 70.37 -1.12 19.77
N TRP A 4 69.62 -0.70 20.78
CA TRP A 4 68.18 -0.46 20.70
C TRP A 4 67.99 0.98 20.20
N LEU A 5 67.22 1.18 19.14
CA LEU A 5 66.64 2.47 18.78
C LEU A 5 65.13 2.38 19.02
N LEU A 6 64.69 3.01 20.11
CA LEU A 6 63.29 3.34 20.38
C LEU A 6 62.95 4.60 19.57
N ALA A 7 62.12 4.46 18.54
CA ALA A 7 61.42 5.58 17.94
C ALA A 7 60.06 5.73 18.63
N SER A 8 59.94 6.77 19.45
CA SER A 8 58.68 7.17 20.06
C SER A 8 57.73 7.72 19.01
N PHE A 9 56.65 7.02 18.70
CA PHE A 9 55.48 7.62 18.06
C PHE A 9 54.67 8.36 19.12
N LEU A 10 54.75 9.69 19.12
CA LEU A 10 53.76 10.54 19.76
C LEU A 10 52.45 10.39 19.01
N ALA A 11 51.51 9.62 19.59
CA ALA A 11 50.11 9.74 19.25
C ALA A 11 49.64 11.12 19.71
N VAL A 12 49.46 12.04 18.76
CA VAL A 12 48.64 13.23 19.02
C VAL A 12 47.22 12.72 19.19
N ALA A 13 46.74 12.70 20.43
CA ALA A 13 45.32 12.61 20.70
C ALA A 13 44.69 13.90 20.17
N VAL A 14 44.12 13.84 18.96
CA VAL A 14 43.15 14.84 18.54
C VAL A 14 41.96 14.63 19.47
N ALA A 15 41.72 15.56 20.38
CA ALA A 15 40.44 15.61 21.04
C ALA A 15 39.41 15.87 19.94
N ASP A 16 38.59 14.87 19.60
CA ASP A 16 37.39 15.06 18.79
C ASP A 16 36.44 15.97 19.56
N THR A 17 36.66 17.27 19.48
CA THR A 17 35.67 18.25 19.91
C THR A 17 34.58 18.27 18.84
N ASN A 18 33.58 17.41 19.02
CA ASN A 18 32.37 17.44 18.21
C ASN A 18 31.84 18.88 18.14
N PRO A 19 31.40 19.36 16.96
CA PRO A 19 30.98 20.74 16.79
C PRO A 19 29.81 21.08 17.72
N THR A 20 29.78 22.30 18.22
CA THR A 20 28.73 22.81 19.14
C THR A 20 27.59 23.49 18.38
N GLY A 21 27.29 23.01 17.18
CA GLY A 21 26.30 23.58 16.27
C GLY A 21 26.77 24.83 15.53
N SER A 22 25.95 25.30 14.58
CA SER A 22 26.15 26.54 13.83
C SER A 22 26.17 27.76 14.75
N SER A 23 26.96 28.77 14.41
CA SER A 23 26.97 30.05 15.15
C SER A 23 25.61 30.76 15.17
N SER A 24 24.75 30.51 14.18
CA SER A 24 23.40 31.07 14.11
C SER A 24 22.33 30.23 14.81
N CYS A 25 22.70 29.07 15.35
CA CYS A 25 21.81 28.13 16.05
C CYS A 25 22.62 27.20 17.00
N PRO A 26 23.34 27.75 18.00
CA PRO A 26 24.28 26.97 18.80
C PRO A 26 23.58 25.86 19.60
N CYS A 27 24.28 24.75 19.81
CA CYS A 27 23.81 23.71 20.71
C CYS A 27 23.71 24.27 22.14
N VAL A 28 22.60 24.00 22.81
CA VAL A 28 22.33 24.47 24.16
C VAL A 28 22.29 23.30 25.15
N GLU A 29 22.48 23.62 26.43
CA GLU A 29 22.21 22.66 27.49
C GLU A 29 20.71 22.31 27.49
N TRP A 30 20.36 21.04 27.72
CA TRP A 30 18.99 20.57 27.85
C TRP A 30 18.06 21.49 28.67
N ALA A 31 17.17 22.19 27.97
CA ALA A 31 16.09 22.95 28.57
C ALA A 31 14.89 22.02 28.85
N GLY A 32 14.60 21.73 30.12
CA GLY A 32 13.35 21.08 30.53
C GLY A 32 13.34 19.54 30.59
N LEU A 33 14.50 18.87 30.50
CA LEU A 33 14.60 17.41 30.65
C LEU A 33 14.80 16.93 32.10
N GLN A 34 14.89 17.84 33.07
CA GLN A 34 15.19 17.51 34.47
C GLN A 34 14.17 16.54 35.08
N GLY A 35 12.88 16.63 34.68
CA GLY A 35 11.83 15.72 35.12
C GLY A 35 11.94 14.29 34.57
N TYR A 36 12.76 14.08 33.54
CA TYR A 36 13.00 12.78 32.90
C TYR A 36 14.25 12.07 33.44
N ILE A 37 15.00 12.72 34.34
CA ILE A 37 16.15 12.13 35.00
C ILE A 37 15.68 11.34 36.22
N GLN A 38 15.83 10.02 36.19
CA GLN A 38 15.45 9.13 37.28
C GLN A 38 16.66 8.34 37.75
N GLY A 39 17.11 8.55 38.98
CA GLY A 39 18.30 7.87 39.52
C GLY A 39 19.62 8.31 38.87
N GLY A 40 19.66 9.51 38.27
CA GLY A 40 20.84 10.03 37.56
C GLY A 40 20.91 9.68 36.07
N GLU A 41 19.91 8.96 35.56
CA GLU A 41 19.82 8.52 34.17
C GLU A 41 18.64 9.18 33.46
N LEU A 42 18.85 9.63 32.22
CA LEU A 42 17.76 10.13 31.37
C LEU A 42 16.93 8.93 30.90
N LYS A 43 15.62 8.94 31.18
CA LYS A 43 14.73 7.83 30.80
C LYS A 43 13.65 8.27 29.83
N TYR A 44 13.48 7.49 28.76
CA TYR A 44 12.40 7.61 27.80
C TYR A 44 11.42 6.43 27.98
N THR A 45 10.14 6.73 28.16
CA THR A 45 9.07 5.72 28.21
C THR A 45 8.11 6.04 27.07
N PRO A 46 7.99 5.19 26.04
CA PRO A 46 7.01 5.39 24.98
C PRO A 46 5.60 5.50 25.55
N PRO A 47 4.73 6.36 24.99
CA PRO A 47 3.34 6.48 25.44
C PRO A 47 2.61 5.13 25.42
N GLY A 48 1.91 4.80 26.52
CA GLY A 48 1.19 3.55 26.67
C GLY A 48 2.06 2.33 27.01
N SER A 49 3.39 2.48 27.06
CA SER A 49 4.32 1.40 27.43
C SER A 49 4.63 1.40 28.92
N THR A 50 4.86 0.21 29.46
CA THR A 50 5.43 -0.01 30.80
C THR A 50 6.96 -0.15 30.75
N THR A 51 7.55 -0.18 29.55
CA THR A 51 8.99 -0.32 29.35
C THR A 51 9.65 1.05 29.23
N SER A 52 10.67 1.30 30.04
CA SER A 52 11.48 2.50 29.98
C SER A 52 12.88 2.19 29.44
N TYR A 53 13.37 3.04 28.55
CA TYR A 53 14.70 2.98 27.95
C TYR A 53 15.61 4.03 28.59
N VAL A 54 16.85 3.64 28.88
CA VAL A 54 17.87 4.53 29.45
C VAL A 54 18.70 5.12 28.32
N TYR A 55 18.75 6.45 28.26
CA TYR A 55 19.53 7.19 27.28
C TYR A 55 20.81 7.75 27.92
N PRO A 56 21.86 7.99 27.12
CA PRO A 56 23.09 8.62 27.60
C PRO A 56 22.84 9.94 28.33
N SER A 57 23.63 10.24 29.35
CA SER A 57 23.50 11.48 30.13
C SER A 57 23.82 12.75 29.34
N ASP A 58 24.50 12.61 28.20
CA ASP A 58 24.81 13.68 27.25
C ASP A 58 23.92 13.66 26.00
N TYR A 59 22.81 12.91 26.02
CA TYR A 59 21.88 12.78 24.89
C TYR A 59 21.34 14.14 24.43
N GLY A 60 21.70 14.54 23.20
CA GLY A 60 21.38 15.83 22.59
C GLY A 60 22.15 17.03 23.15
N ASN A 61 23.05 16.83 24.13
CA ASN A 61 23.55 17.90 24.99
C ASN A 61 24.84 18.56 24.45
N LEU A 62 24.81 19.88 24.22
CA LEU A 62 25.94 20.78 23.89
C LEU A 62 26.81 20.42 22.66
N GLN A 63 26.70 19.21 22.11
CA GLN A 63 27.54 18.69 21.04
C GLN A 63 26.68 17.98 20.00
N CYS A 64 27.03 18.20 18.74
CA CYS A 64 26.50 17.47 17.61
C CYS A 64 27.02 16.02 17.64
N LYS A 65 26.13 15.05 17.86
CA LYS A 65 26.45 13.61 17.81
C LYS A 65 25.26 12.83 17.26
N ALA A 66 25.52 11.62 16.78
CA ALA A 66 24.48 10.66 16.47
C ALA A 66 23.88 10.09 17.76
N HIS A 67 23.14 10.93 18.50
CA HIS A 67 22.65 10.63 19.85
C HIS A 67 21.68 9.45 19.89
N ASP A 68 21.03 9.15 18.78
CA ASP A 68 20.06 8.06 18.64
C ASP A 68 20.67 6.74 18.16
N ALA A 69 21.95 6.73 17.78
CA ALA A 69 22.58 5.57 17.16
C ALA A 69 22.46 4.34 18.07
N SER A 70 21.90 3.25 17.54
CA SER A 70 21.67 1.98 18.24
C SER A 70 20.75 2.05 19.48
N LEU A 71 20.05 3.16 19.70
CA LEU A 71 19.15 3.31 20.85
C LEU A 71 17.76 2.72 20.56
N ALA A 72 17.25 1.95 21.52
CA ALA A 72 15.89 1.45 21.50
C ALA A 72 14.88 2.58 21.84
N PRO A 73 13.63 2.49 21.36
CA PRO A 73 13.08 1.41 20.54
C PRO A 73 13.29 1.59 19.02
N HIS A 74 13.62 2.80 18.56
CA HIS A 74 13.51 3.14 17.13
C HIS A 74 14.77 2.82 16.30
N CYS A 75 15.96 2.87 16.92
CA CYS A 75 17.25 2.76 16.23
C CYS A 75 18.04 1.49 16.57
N SER A 76 17.45 0.56 17.33
CA SER A 76 18.04 -0.72 17.70
C SER A 76 17.52 -1.91 16.89
N GLY A 77 16.63 -1.67 15.92
CA GLY A 77 16.01 -2.70 15.07
C GLY A 77 16.89 -3.17 13.91
N ALA A 78 16.38 -4.11 13.12
CA ALA A 78 17.09 -4.65 11.95
C ALA A 78 17.21 -3.66 10.78
N SER A 79 16.29 -2.69 10.70
CA SER A 79 16.27 -1.62 9.68
C SER A 79 16.20 -0.25 10.39
N PRO A 80 17.30 0.22 11.01
CA PRO A 80 17.31 1.51 11.68
C PRO A 80 17.15 2.64 10.66
N PRO A 81 16.28 3.64 10.91
CA PRO A 81 16.14 4.81 10.07
C PRO A 81 17.44 5.53 9.78
N ALA A 82 17.56 6.14 8.59
CA ALA A 82 18.74 6.91 8.21
C ALA A 82 19.09 8.02 9.21
N TRP A 83 18.09 8.65 9.85
CA TRP A 83 18.30 9.72 10.85
C TRP A 83 19.01 9.24 12.13
N CYS A 84 18.95 7.95 12.47
CA CYS A 84 19.54 7.42 13.70
C CYS A 84 21.04 7.66 13.80
N ASN A 85 21.75 7.64 12.67
CA ASN A 85 23.20 7.79 12.60
C ASN A 85 23.63 9.22 12.27
N LYS A 86 22.70 10.18 12.26
CA LYS A 86 22.99 11.57 11.87
C LYS A 86 23.22 12.44 13.10
N PRO A 87 24.23 13.33 13.07
CA PRO A 87 24.50 14.24 14.16
C PRO A 87 23.38 15.28 14.34
N TRP A 88 22.96 15.46 15.58
CA TRP A 88 22.03 16.53 15.98
C TRP A 88 22.36 17.03 17.38
N CYS A 89 21.75 18.13 17.80
CA CYS A 89 21.77 18.60 19.19
C CYS A 89 20.51 19.41 19.54
N TYR A 90 20.28 19.64 20.85
CA TYR A 90 19.26 20.57 21.32
C TYR A 90 19.67 22.03 21.06
N VAL A 91 18.70 22.86 20.74
CA VAL A 91 18.85 24.27 20.35
C VAL A 91 17.76 25.15 20.97
N SER A 92 17.97 26.46 21.00
CA SER A 92 16.95 27.43 21.42
C SER A 92 16.24 28.02 20.21
N VAL A 93 14.91 27.95 20.19
CA VAL A 93 14.07 28.51 19.10
C VAL A 93 14.34 30.00 18.88
N ALA A 94 14.60 30.75 19.95
CA ALA A 94 14.88 32.19 19.87
C ALA A 94 16.22 32.52 19.21
N ASN A 95 17.16 31.57 19.18
CA ASN A 95 18.54 31.78 18.73
C ASN A 95 18.89 30.90 17.52
N CYS A 96 17.91 30.52 16.69
CA CYS A 96 18.11 29.73 15.48
C CYS A 96 17.66 30.50 14.23
N ALA A 97 18.50 31.42 13.77
CA ALA A 97 18.20 32.23 12.58
C ALA A 97 18.43 31.41 11.29
N GLY A 98 17.40 31.27 10.46
CA GLY A 98 17.46 30.55 9.18
C GLY A 98 17.52 29.02 9.29
N ILE A 99 17.37 28.48 10.50
CA ILE A 99 17.32 27.04 10.78
C ILE A 99 16.00 26.77 11.49
N GLN A 100 15.21 25.83 10.98
CA GLN A 100 13.95 25.43 11.60
C GLN A 100 14.22 24.41 12.71
N PRO A 101 14.00 24.73 14.00
CA PRO A 101 14.10 23.77 15.09
C PRO A 101 12.81 22.94 15.21
N TYR A 102 12.93 21.70 15.68
CA TYR A 102 11.82 20.77 15.85
C TYR A 102 11.62 20.43 17.32
N ARG A 103 10.36 20.36 17.77
CA ARG A 103 10.04 20.06 19.17
C ARG A 103 10.32 18.59 19.46
N SER A 104 10.94 18.30 20.60
CA SER A 104 11.15 16.92 21.04
C SER A 104 9.85 16.33 21.58
N VAL A 105 9.32 15.34 20.87
CA VAL A 105 8.13 14.59 21.27
C VAL A 105 8.45 13.36 22.12
N LYS A 106 9.73 12.96 22.20
CA LYS A 106 10.22 11.88 23.08
C LYS A 106 10.07 12.22 24.56
N PHE A 107 10.09 13.51 24.90
CA PHE A 107 9.97 13.99 26.28
C PHE A 107 8.79 14.97 26.41
N PRO A 108 7.53 14.47 26.41
CA PRO A 108 6.34 15.31 26.47
C PRO A 108 6.34 16.34 27.61
N GLY A 109 5.86 17.55 27.37
CA GLY A 109 5.86 18.62 28.38
C GLY A 109 7.24 19.22 28.71
N SER A 110 8.34 18.72 28.14
CA SER A 110 9.59 19.49 28.06
C SER A 110 9.46 20.59 26.99
N ASP A 111 10.27 21.64 27.09
CA ASP A 111 10.40 22.68 26.06
C ASP A 111 11.70 22.52 25.27
N ALA A 112 12.06 21.26 24.98
CA ALA A 112 13.28 20.91 24.28
C ALA A 112 13.05 20.91 22.76
N TYR A 113 13.90 21.63 22.02
CA TYR A 113 13.90 21.66 20.56
C TYR A 113 15.26 21.24 20.02
N TYR A 114 15.29 20.54 18.90
CA TYR A 114 16.52 20.03 18.31
C TYR A 114 16.62 20.36 16.82
N SER A 115 17.83 20.23 16.27
CA SER A 115 18.08 20.43 14.85
C SER A 115 19.21 19.53 14.35
N TYR A 116 18.98 18.87 13.22
CA TYR A 116 20.03 18.22 12.43
C TYR A 116 20.83 19.25 11.62
N GLN A 117 20.14 20.24 11.05
CA GLN A 117 20.72 21.28 10.19
C GLN A 117 21.81 22.10 10.89
N THR A 118 21.64 22.42 12.18
CA THR A 118 22.70 23.12 12.93
C THR A 118 24.00 22.32 13.03
N CYS A 119 23.90 20.98 12.94
CA CYS A 119 25.01 20.06 12.98
C CYS A 119 25.60 19.74 11.59
N GLY A 120 25.19 20.48 10.56
CA GLY A 120 25.71 20.34 9.19
C GLY A 120 24.99 19.31 8.34
N GLU A 121 23.89 18.72 8.84
CA GLU A 121 23.10 17.75 8.08
C GLU A 121 22.13 18.44 7.12
N SER A 122 21.91 17.81 5.97
CA SER A 122 20.91 18.20 4.97
C SER A 122 19.99 17.02 4.67
N ASN A 123 18.84 17.27 4.03
CA ASN A 123 17.93 16.23 3.57
C ASN A 123 18.65 15.20 2.67
N GLU A 124 18.24 13.92 2.71
CA GLU A 124 18.93 12.84 1.98
C GLU A 124 18.94 13.06 0.46
N PHE A 125 17.90 13.65 -0.14
CA PHE A 125 17.91 13.93 -1.58
C PHE A 125 18.99 14.94 -1.97
N THR A 126 19.17 16.00 -1.19
CA THR A 126 20.20 17.02 -1.45
C THR A 126 21.59 16.39 -1.40
N LEU A 127 21.86 15.58 -0.36
CA LEU A 127 23.13 14.87 -0.22
C LEU A 127 23.39 13.92 -1.39
N TRP A 128 22.36 13.19 -1.81
CA TRP A 128 22.43 12.26 -2.92
C TRP A 128 22.63 12.97 -4.27
N ALA A 129 21.90 14.05 -4.53
CA ALA A 129 22.01 14.83 -5.76
C ALA A 129 23.39 15.50 -5.89
N GLU A 130 23.92 16.06 -4.80
CA GLU A 130 25.28 16.61 -4.75
C GLU A 130 26.33 15.53 -5.03
N ALA A 131 26.14 14.33 -4.46
CA ALA A 131 27.06 13.21 -4.65
C ALA A 131 27.04 12.64 -6.09
N MET A 132 25.93 12.77 -6.83
CA MET A 132 25.86 12.35 -8.24
C MET A 132 26.57 13.32 -9.20
N GLY A 133 26.78 14.58 -8.81
CA GLY A 133 27.45 15.60 -9.61
C GLY A 133 26.61 16.10 -10.80
N THR A 134 26.79 17.37 -11.18
CA THR A 134 25.97 18.06 -12.20
C THR A 134 26.30 17.66 -13.66
N ASP A 135 27.29 16.81 -13.90
CA ASP A 135 27.82 16.53 -15.25
C ASP A 135 27.56 15.10 -15.75
N GLY A 136 26.78 14.28 -15.02
CA GLY A 136 26.45 12.91 -15.44
C GLY A 136 27.68 11.99 -15.65
N THR A 137 28.89 12.44 -15.30
CA THR A 137 30.08 11.62 -15.27
C THR A 137 29.99 10.75 -14.04
N VAL A 138 29.38 9.57 -14.23
CA VAL A 138 29.59 8.40 -13.37
C VAL A 138 31.07 8.39 -13.01
N THR A 139 31.38 8.50 -11.72
CA THR A 139 32.75 8.31 -11.24
C THR A 139 33.28 7.05 -11.92
N SER A 140 34.53 7.06 -12.39
CA SER A 140 35.10 5.93 -13.13
C SER A 140 35.14 4.60 -12.34
N ASP A 141 34.65 4.62 -11.11
CA ASP A 141 34.29 3.49 -10.29
C ASP A 141 32.75 3.30 -10.24
N PRO A 142 32.18 2.37 -11.03
CA PRO A 142 30.74 2.05 -11.01
C PRO A 142 30.24 1.41 -9.68
N THR A 143 31.12 1.25 -8.68
CA THR A 143 30.77 0.87 -7.31
C THR A 143 30.74 2.05 -6.33
N ALA A 144 31.14 3.27 -6.75
CA ALA A 144 31.22 4.46 -5.90
C ALA A 144 30.29 5.62 -6.32
N ALA A 145 29.57 5.52 -7.44
CA ALA A 145 28.53 6.50 -7.80
C ALA A 145 27.22 6.20 -7.04
N PRO A 146 26.56 7.21 -6.42
CA PRO A 146 25.29 7.00 -5.73
C PRO A 146 24.26 6.41 -6.69
N ARG A 147 23.60 5.34 -6.26
CA ARG A 147 22.54 4.71 -7.07
C ARG A 147 21.21 5.34 -6.72
N VAL A 148 20.32 5.46 -7.71
CA VAL A 148 18.90 5.78 -7.51
C VAL A 148 18.24 4.92 -6.42
N THR A 149 18.69 3.67 -6.28
CA THR A 149 18.20 2.74 -5.26
C THR A 149 18.48 3.22 -3.84
N GLU A 150 19.52 4.03 -3.60
CA GLU A 150 19.86 4.55 -2.27
C GLU A 150 18.78 5.52 -1.76
N LEU A 151 18.30 6.43 -2.61
CA LEU A 151 17.20 7.34 -2.27
C LEU A 151 15.91 6.56 -1.96
N LEU A 152 15.63 5.53 -2.76
CA LEU A 152 14.48 4.67 -2.52
C LEU A 152 14.64 3.88 -1.22
N ASP A 153 15.83 3.34 -0.93
CA ASP A 153 16.12 2.59 0.29
C ASP A 153 15.92 3.43 1.56
N VAL A 154 16.24 4.74 1.53
CA VAL A 154 15.93 5.67 2.63
C VAL A 154 14.44 5.70 2.97
N VAL A 155 13.58 5.84 1.94
CA VAL A 155 12.12 5.86 2.11
C VAL A 155 11.64 4.53 2.67
N MET A 156 12.20 3.42 2.16
CA MET A 156 11.89 2.07 2.63
C MET A 156 12.25 1.90 4.11
N ASP A 157 13.43 2.37 4.53
CA ASP A 157 13.88 2.28 5.93
C ASP A 157 12.98 3.06 6.89
N TYR A 158 12.50 4.23 6.49
CA TYR A 158 11.54 4.99 7.29
C TYR A 158 10.20 4.28 7.44
N LEU A 159 9.69 3.67 6.37
CA LEU A 159 8.43 2.91 6.42
C LEU A 159 8.56 1.64 7.26
N TRP A 160 9.62 0.86 7.06
CA TRP A 160 9.88 -0.35 7.82
C TRP A 160 10.04 -0.05 9.30
N SER A 161 10.86 0.93 9.66
CA SER A 161 11.03 1.31 11.07
C SER A 161 9.71 1.76 11.71
N THR A 162 8.87 2.50 10.97
CA THR A 162 7.55 2.92 11.46
C THR A 162 6.63 1.71 11.66
N ARG A 163 6.56 0.81 10.69
CA ARG A 163 5.79 -0.44 10.77
C ARG A 163 6.23 -1.28 11.96
N ASP A 164 7.52 -1.58 12.07
CA ASP A 164 8.07 -2.43 13.13
C ASP A 164 7.78 -1.82 14.50
N SER A 165 7.90 -0.49 14.63
CA SER A 165 7.56 0.24 15.86
C SER A 165 6.07 0.10 16.20
N LEU A 166 5.18 0.33 15.22
CA LEU A 166 3.73 0.22 15.39
C LEU A 166 3.32 -1.20 15.81
N GLU A 167 3.78 -2.21 15.08
CA GLU A 167 3.43 -3.61 15.34
C GLU A 167 3.96 -4.07 16.70
N ALA A 168 5.22 -3.80 17.03
CA ALA A 168 5.83 -4.21 18.30
C ALA A 168 5.15 -3.56 19.51
N GLN A 169 4.84 -2.26 19.43
CA GLN A 169 4.20 -1.55 20.54
C GLN A 169 2.73 -1.91 20.69
N TYR A 170 2.02 -2.15 19.59
CA TYR A 170 0.66 -2.66 19.63
C TYR A 170 0.61 -4.01 20.39
N VAL A 171 1.51 -4.94 20.07
CA VAL A 171 1.62 -6.23 20.79
C VAL A 171 1.87 -6.02 22.29
N GLN A 172 2.79 -5.14 22.67
CA GLN A 172 3.08 -4.83 24.08
C GLN A 172 1.84 -4.27 24.80
N MET A 173 1.14 -3.33 24.17
CA MET A 173 -0.07 -2.71 24.71
C MET A 173 -1.21 -3.71 24.90
N MET A 174 -1.40 -4.61 23.93
CA MET A 174 -2.43 -5.66 24.04
C MET A 174 -2.09 -6.71 25.11
N ALA A 175 -0.80 -7.02 25.31
CA ALA A 175 -0.35 -7.93 26.36
C ALA A 175 -0.58 -7.38 27.79
N ASN A 176 -0.61 -6.05 27.95
CA ASN A 176 -0.81 -5.40 29.25
C ASN A 176 -2.27 -5.43 29.74
N GLY A 177 -3.19 -6.00 28.97
CA GLY A 177 -4.60 -6.20 29.34
C GLY A 177 -5.46 -4.95 29.27
N SER A 178 -5.07 -3.87 29.99
CA SER A 178 -5.77 -2.59 30.00
C SER A 178 -4.79 -1.44 29.75
N VAL A 179 -5.03 -0.69 28.67
CA VAL A 179 -4.25 0.51 28.31
C VAL A 179 -5.08 1.73 28.67
N SER A 180 -4.49 2.73 29.31
CA SER A 180 -5.12 4.04 29.54
C SER A 180 -4.89 4.97 28.35
N ALA A 181 -5.83 5.88 28.09
CA ALA A 181 -5.67 6.88 27.05
C ALA A 181 -4.38 7.69 27.23
N CYS A 182 -3.71 7.97 26.12
CA CYS A 182 -2.53 8.83 26.08
C CYS A 182 -2.91 10.25 25.63
N SER A 183 -2.06 11.22 25.97
CA SER A 183 -2.19 12.58 25.46
C SER A 183 -1.75 12.63 23.99
N TYR A 184 -2.51 13.38 23.18
CA TYR A 184 -2.24 13.62 21.77
C TYR A 184 -2.72 15.02 21.37
N ILE A 185 -2.27 15.50 20.21
CA ILE A 185 -2.75 16.74 19.60
C ILE A 185 -3.89 16.38 18.65
N ASP A 186 -5.05 17.00 18.88
CA ASP A 186 -6.22 16.84 18.03
C ASP A 186 -6.06 17.64 16.73
N PHE A 187 -6.49 17.07 15.61
CA PHE A 187 -6.61 17.79 14.36
C PHE A 187 -7.85 18.70 14.35
N CYS A 188 -8.85 18.42 15.17
CA CYS A 188 -10.13 19.10 15.10
C CYS A 188 -10.70 19.45 16.49
N PRO A 189 -10.43 20.66 17.03
CA PRO A 189 -9.56 21.69 16.48
C PRO A 189 -8.10 21.52 16.90
N CYS A 190 -7.16 21.84 16.00
CA CYS A 190 -5.76 21.98 16.38
C CYS A 190 -5.51 23.37 16.98
N VAL A 191 -5.49 23.43 18.32
CA VAL A 191 -5.41 24.69 19.08
C VAL A 191 -4.07 25.42 18.89
N GLU A 192 -2.97 24.68 18.73
CA GLU A 192 -1.62 25.24 18.61
C GLU A 192 -1.19 25.48 17.14
N CYS A 193 -1.99 25.03 16.17
CA CYS A 193 -1.71 25.22 14.75
C CYS A 193 -1.87 26.68 14.31
N TYR A 194 -1.02 27.12 13.38
CA TYR A 194 -1.05 28.47 12.82
C TYR A 194 -1.26 28.45 11.31
N GLN A 195 -1.86 29.52 10.77
CA GLN A 195 -2.15 29.61 9.35
C GLN A 195 -0.88 29.52 8.52
N ASN A 196 -0.85 28.60 7.55
CA ASN A 196 0.21 28.49 6.57
C ASN A 196 -0.34 28.74 5.16
N ALA A 197 0.36 29.58 4.38
CA ALA A 197 -0.09 29.98 3.06
C ALA A 197 0.07 28.88 2.00
N LEU A 198 1.15 28.08 2.09
CA LEU A 198 1.41 26.99 1.16
C LEU A 198 0.35 25.89 1.33
N TRP A 199 0.04 25.54 2.59
CA TRP A 199 -0.90 24.47 2.93
C TRP A 199 -2.37 24.89 2.84
N GLN A 200 -2.65 26.20 2.74
CA GLN A 200 -4.00 26.77 2.77
C GLN A 200 -4.83 26.34 4.00
N GLU A 201 -4.15 25.93 5.07
CA GLU A 201 -4.74 25.39 6.30
C GLU A 201 -3.87 25.83 7.49
N LYS A 202 -4.39 25.71 8.72
CA LYS A 202 -3.51 25.85 9.89
C LYS A 202 -2.75 24.55 10.14
N ILE A 203 -1.44 24.66 10.31
CA ILE A 203 -0.58 23.52 10.63
C ILE A 203 0.37 23.85 11.78
N ASP A 204 0.90 22.82 12.41
CA ASP A 204 2.12 22.89 13.21
C ASP A 204 3.14 21.86 12.68
N PRO A 205 4.18 22.30 11.96
CA PRO A 205 5.21 21.42 11.44
C PRO A 205 6.14 20.84 12.51
N ALA A 206 6.11 21.34 13.74
CA ALA A 206 6.98 20.86 14.81
C ALA A 206 6.47 19.56 15.46
N THR A 207 5.24 19.13 15.14
CA THR A 207 4.57 18.06 15.87
C THR A 207 3.65 17.20 14.99
N VAL A 208 3.16 16.12 15.59
CA VAL A 208 2.23 15.14 15.02
C VAL A 208 0.91 15.23 15.76
N GLY A 209 -0.20 15.02 15.06
CA GLY A 209 -1.50 14.90 15.69
C GLY A 209 -2.33 13.80 15.07
N ALA A 210 -3.59 13.74 15.47
CA ALA A 210 -4.54 12.78 14.93
C ALA A 210 -5.93 13.38 14.75
N TRP A 211 -6.59 12.98 13.66
CA TRP A 211 -8.02 13.08 13.50
C TRP A 211 -8.65 11.75 13.91
N LEU A 212 -9.40 11.77 15.01
CA LEU A 212 -10.19 10.62 15.43
C LEU A 212 -11.58 10.71 14.82
N ARG A 213 -12.04 9.63 14.18
CA ARG A 213 -13.36 9.60 13.56
C ARG A 213 -14.43 9.87 14.63
N PRO A 214 -15.42 10.76 14.42
CA PRO A 214 -16.42 11.09 15.44
C PRO A 214 -17.17 9.89 16.03
N SER A 215 -17.40 8.84 15.23
CA SER A 215 -18.05 7.61 15.70
C SER A 215 -17.26 6.85 16.78
N VAL A 216 -15.97 7.12 16.93
CA VAL A 216 -15.12 6.52 17.98
C VAL A 216 -14.81 7.48 19.15
N ILE A 217 -15.13 8.77 19.03
CA ILE A 217 -14.87 9.76 20.08
C ILE A 217 -15.79 9.52 21.29
N GLY A 218 -15.21 9.51 22.50
CA GLY A 218 -15.94 9.32 23.75
C GLY A 218 -16.24 7.86 24.10
N GLN A 219 -15.79 6.91 23.28
CA GLN A 219 -15.81 5.50 23.64
C GLN A 219 -14.67 5.19 24.61
N THR A 220 -14.96 4.64 25.79
CA THR A 220 -13.93 4.15 26.73
C THR A 220 -13.55 2.71 26.39
N THR A 221 -13.17 2.45 25.14
CA THR A 221 -12.73 1.12 24.69
C THR A 221 -11.20 1.02 24.78
N GLN A 222 -10.71 -0.20 24.98
CA GLN A 222 -9.26 -0.48 24.95
C GLN A 222 -8.64 -0.03 23.62
N GLU A 223 -9.36 -0.22 22.51
CA GLU A 223 -8.94 0.17 21.17
C GLU A 223 -8.74 1.68 21.03
N TRP A 224 -9.67 2.47 21.59
CA TRP A 224 -9.53 3.92 21.60
C TRP A 224 -8.29 4.35 22.40
N ASN A 225 -8.07 3.76 23.58
CA ASN A 225 -6.88 4.05 24.38
C ASN A 225 -5.59 3.67 23.63
N VAL A 226 -5.53 2.49 23.01
CA VAL A 226 -4.38 2.05 22.20
C VAL A 226 -4.12 3.05 21.07
N LEU A 227 -5.14 3.46 20.33
CA LEU A 227 -5.00 4.41 19.23
C LEU A 227 -4.39 5.75 19.68
N THR A 228 -4.88 6.31 20.80
CA THR A 228 -4.30 7.56 21.34
C THR A 228 -2.83 7.41 21.73
N CYS A 229 -2.41 6.23 22.18
CA CYS A 229 -1.01 5.94 22.51
C CYS A 229 -0.14 5.72 21.27
N LEU A 230 -0.69 5.13 20.20
CA LEU A 230 0.00 5.01 18.92
C LEU A 230 0.37 6.37 18.34
N VAL A 231 -0.42 7.43 18.57
CA VAL A 231 -0.09 8.80 18.12
C VAL A 231 1.26 9.25 18.67
N GLY A 232 1.43 9.16 20.00
CA GLY A 232 2.67 9.59 20.64
C GLY A 232 3.86 8.70 20.30
N LEU A 233 3.62 7.41 19.97
CA LEU A 233 4.66 6.51 19.48
C LEU A 233 5.17 6.94 18.10
N VAL A 234 4.29 7.10 17.12
CA VAL A 234 4.71 7.46 15.75
C VAL A 234 5.23 8.89 15.69
N ALA A 235 4.80 9.76 16.61
CA ALA A 235 5.31 11.12 16.70
C ALA A 235 6.83 11.16 16.78
N ALA A 236 7.46 10.29 17.58
CA ALA A 236 8.93 10.26 17.71
C ALA A 236 9.64 9.96 16.37
N THR A 237 9.13 8.99 15.62
CA THR A 237 9.68 8.63 14.30
C THR A 237 9.39 9.74 13.29
N TYR A 238 8.13 10.17 13.18
CA TYR A 238 7.69 11.17 12.20
C TYR A 238 8.35 12.52 12.41
N SER A 239 8.47 13.00 13.66
CA SER A 239 9.19 14.24 13.96
C SER A 239 10.68 14.14 13.59
N SER A 240 11.32 12.98 13.78
CA SER A 240 12.73 12.80 13.42
C SER A 240 12.94 12.81 11.91
N VAL A 241 12.07 12.12 11.17
CA VAL A 241 12.08 12.15 9.69
C VAL A 241 11.74 13.56 9.19
N ALA A 242 10.74 14.22 9.75
CA ALA A 242 10.35 15.59 9.38
C ALA A 242 11.46 16.61 9.68
N ALA A 243 12.19 16.45 10.78
CA ALA A 243 13.31 17.31 11.15
C ALA A 243 14.52 17.16 10.24
N LYS A 244 14.66 15.99 9.62
CA LYS A 244 15.79 15.63 8.79
C LYS A 244 15.49 15.82 7.30
N GLU A 245 14.27 15.52 6.87
CA GLU A 245 13.85 15.50 5.47
C GLU A 245 12.88 16.61 5.09
N GLY A 246 12.00 17.00 6.02
CA GLY A 246 10.89 17.90 5.74
C GLY A 246 11.34 19.34 5.54
N GLN A 247 10.66 20.05 4.63
CA GLN A 247 10.73 21.50 4.47
C GLN A 247 9.31 22.07 4.36
N PRO A 248 8.52 22.04 5.44
CA PRO A 248 7.07 22.30 5.42
C PRO A 248 6.69 23.73 5.02
N LEU A 249 7.65 24.66 4.99
CA LEU A 249 7.45 26.03 4.50
C LEU A 249 7.62 26.14 2.98
N GLU A 250 8.20 25.12 2.34
CA GLU A 250 8.54 25.12 0.91
C GLU A 250 7.87 23.98 0.14
N ARG A 251 7.60 22.84 0.81
CA ARG A 251 7.00 21.65 0.20
C ARG A 251 5.85 21.12 1.05
N ILE A 252 4.82 20.63 0.37
CA ILE A 252 3.72 19.88 0.97
C ILE A 252 4.06 18.41 0.85
N GLY A 253 4.03 17.71 1.98
CA GLY A 253 4.21 16.27 2.05
C GLY A 253 3.95 15.79 3.46
N TYR A 254 3.47 14.56 3.58
CA TYR A 254 2.96 14.02 4.82
C TYR A 254 3.69 12.73 5.21
N GLN A 255 3.70 12.46 6.51
CA GLN A 255 3.84 11.10 7.05
C GLN A 255 2.58 10.77 7.79
N TYR A 256 2.01 9.60 7.57
CA TYR A 256 0.70 9.31 8.13
C TYR A 256 0.41 7.83 8.27
N PHE A 257 -0.47 7.53 9.22
CA PHE A 257 -0.98 6.19 9.48
C PHE A 257 -2.49 6.27 9.62
N ALA A 258 -3.21 5.36 8.97
CA ALA A 258 -4.63 5.18 9.24
C ALA A 258 -4.90 3.80 9.84
N ASP A 259 -5.77 3.80 10.85
CA ASP A 259 -6.17 2.60 11.57
C ASP A 259 -7.34 1.90 10.87
N GLN A 260 -7.21 0.58 10.62
CA GLN A 260 -8.21 -0.22 9.90
C GLN A 260 -9.55 -0.25 10.66
N LYS A 261 -9.49 -0.35 11.99
CA LYS A 261 -10.67 -0.61 12.82
C LYS A 261 -11.54 0.62 12.99
N SER A 262 -10.93 1.74 13.39
CA SER A 262 -11.62 3.01 13.66
C SER A 262 -11.78 3.90 12.43
N GLY A 263 -10.94 3.72 11.39
CA GLY A 263 -10.86 4.65 10.28
C GLY A 263 -10.40 6.05 10.70
N SER A 264 -9.61 6.14 11.78
CA SER A 264 -8.95 7.34 12.26
C SER A 264 -7.61 7.53 11.58
N TYR A 265 -7.09 8.76 11.62
CA TYR A 265 -5.92 9.19 10.88
C TYR A 265 -4.92 9.87 11.82
N ILE A 266 -3.67 9.42 11.81
CA ILE A 266 -2.54 10.01 12.52
C ILE A 266 -1.60 10.60 11.47
N GLY A 267 -1.12 11.84 11.65
CA GLY A 267 -0.30 12.46 10.63
C GLY A 267 0.62 13.57 11.11
N TRP A 268 1.72 13.72 10.38
CA TRP A 268 2.57 14.90 10.36
C TRP A 268 2.36 15.66 9.03
N PRO A 269 2.32 17.01 9.05
CA PRO A 269 2.30 17.86 10.24
C PRO A 269 0.96 17.75 10.99
N ALA A 270 0.92 18.22 12.23
CA ALA A 270 -0.36 18.46 12.87
C ALA A 270 -1.13 19.55 12.10
N MET A 271 -2.44 19.39 11.94
CA MET A 271 -3.25 20.28 11.12
C MET A 271 -4.64 20.51 11.71
N ASP A 272 -5.18 21.72 11.55
CA ASP A 272 -6.54 22.10 11.97
C ASP A 272 -7.58 21.65 10.92
N TRP A 273 -7.66 20.33 10.68
CA TRP A 273 -8.50 19.76 9.62
C TRP A 273 -9.63 18.90 10.19
N CYS A 274 -10.86 19.32 9.92
CA CYS A 274 -12.11 18.78 10.49
C CYS A 274 -13.02 18.14 9.42
N PRO A 275 -12.63 17.03 8.78
CA PRO A 275 -13.48 16.44 7.75
C PRO A 275 -14.73 15.75 8.35
N THR A 276 -15.86 15.87 7.67
CA THR A 276 -17.12 15.19 8.06
C THR A 276 -17.31 13.85 7.35
N ASN A 277 -16.85 13.73 6.09
CA ASN A 277 -17.09 12.57 5.23
C ASN A 277 -15.77 11.92 4.75
N TYR A 278 -14.68 12.12 5.49
CA TYR A 278 -13.40 11.50 5.15
C TYR A 278 -13.30 10.11 5.77
N ASP A 279 -12.88 9.13 4.97
CA ASP A 279 -12.45 7.83 5.46
C ASP A 279 -11.17 7.44 4.73
N PRO A 280 -10.03 7.34 5.44
CA PRO A 280 -8.77 7.00 4.81
C PRO A 280 -8.82 5.62 4.16
N ARG A 281 -9.64 4.70 4.66
CA ARG A 281 -9.71 3.31 4.19
C ARG A 281 -10.20 3.16 2.76
N PHE A 282 -10.94 4.16 2.27
CA PHE A 282 -11.47 4.19 0.90
C PHE A 282 -10.72 5.18 0.02
N ARG A 283 -9.48 5.54 0.40
CA ARG A 283 -8.59 6.34 -0.44
C ARG A 283 -7.63 5.44 -1.22
N PRO A 284 -7.17 5.86 -2.41
CA PRO A 284 -6.29 5.05 -3.24
C PRO A 284 -5.04 4.62 -2.47
N TRP A 285 -4.41 5.54 -1.73
CA TRP A 285 -3.20 5.26 -0.95
C TRP A 285 -3.38 4.13 0.07
N TYR A 286 -4.55 4.03 0.70
CA TYR A 286 -4.81 3.03 1.73
C TYR A 286 -5.17 1.67 1.14
N ALA A 287 -6.19 1.65 0.28
CA ALA A 287 -6.68 0.41 -0.31
C ALA A 287 -5.62 -0.19 -1.26
N SER A 288 -4.90 0.63 -2.03
CA SER A 288 -3.78 0.15 -2.85
C SER A 288 -2.52 -0.12 -2.02
N GLY A 289 -2.31 0.58 -0.90
CA GLY A 289 -1.20 0.31 0.03
C GLY A 289 -1.35 -1.01 0.79
N SER A 290 -2.58 -1.49 0.97
CA SER A 290 -2.91 -2.74 1.67
C SER A 290 -3.23 -3.92 0.73
N THR A 291 -3.16 -3.74 -0.59
CA THR A 291 -3.49 -4.79 -1.58
C THR A 291 -2.48 -4.83 -2.74
N GLY A 292 -2.37 -6.00 -3.38
CA GLY A 292 -1.68 -6.13 -4.66
C GLY A 292 -2.45 -5.48 -5.83
N PRO A 293 -1.85 -5.39 -7.03
CA PRO A 293 -2.55 -4.98 -8.24
C PRO A 293 -3.71 -5.93 -8.56
N LYS A 294 -4.82 -5.40 -9.08
CA LYS A 294 -6.00 -6.20 -9.42
C LYS A 294 -6.77 -5.66 -10.61
N ASP A 295 -7.55 -6.54 -11.23
CA ASP A 295 -8.47 -6.24 -12.32
C ASP A 295 -9.92 -6.31 -11.79
N VAL A 296 -10.65 -5.20 -11.83
CA VAL A 296 -12.02 -5.11 -11.28
C VAL A 296 -13.03 -4.84 -12.39
N VAL A 297 -14.03 -5.72 -12.52
CA VAL A 297 -15.22 -5.48 -13.34
C VAL A 297 -16.39 -5.17 -12.42
N ILE A 298 -16.90 -3.94 -12.49
CA ILE A 298 -18.07 -3.50 -11.74
C ILE A 298 -19.30 -3.66 -12.64
N VAL A 299 -20.24 -4.49 -12.22
CA VAL A 299 -21.48 -4.83 -12.93
C VAL A 299 -22.66 -4.35 -12.10
N VAL A 300 -23.39 -3.36 -12.62
CA VAL A 300 -24.43 -2.65 -11.86
C VAL A 300 -25.78 -2.78 -12.55
N ASP A 301 -26.77 -3.26 -11.82
CA ASP A 301 -28.16 -3.30 -12.27
C ASP A 301 -28.69 -1.86 -12.41
N VAL A 302 -29.34 -1.60 -13.55
CA VAL A 302 -30.02 -0.35 -13.90
C VAL A 302 -31.48 -0.59 -14.31
N SER A 303 -32.04 -1.72 -13.88
CA SER A 303 -33.44 -2.10 -14.06
C SER A 303 -34.41 -1.06 -13.50
N GLY A 304 -35.70 -1.18 -13.85
CA GLY A 304 -36.72 -0.24 -13.38
C GLY A 304 -36.86 -0.17 -11.85
N SER A 305 -36.64 -1.28 -11.14
CA SER A 305 -36.76 -1.39 -9.67
C SER A 305 -35.74 -0.53 -8.94
N MET A 306 -34.57 -0.28 -9.53
CA MET A 306 -33.55 0.62 -8.99
C MET A 306 -34.06 2.06 -8.79
N GLY A 307 -35.21 2.43 -9.39
CA GLY A 307 -35.89 3.70 -9.14
C GLY A 307 -36.50 3.81 -7.74
N GLU A 308 -36.71 2.71 -7.03
CA GLU A 308 -37.26 2.66 -5.69
C GLU A 308 -36.19 2.96 -4.63
N ALA A 309 -36.63 3.45 -3.46
CA ALA A 309 -35.79 3.67 -2.28
C ALA A 309 -34.45 4.40 -2.53
N ASN A 310 -34.36 5.21 -3.59
CA ASN A 310 -33.14 5.89 -4.02
C ASN A 310 -31.96 4.95 -4.39
N ARG A 311 -32.23 3.68 -4.70
CA ARG A 311 -31.22 2.65 -4.97
C ARG A 311 -30.28 3.00 -6.11
N TYR A 312 -30.80 3.60 -7.19
CA TYR A 312 -30.00 4.04 -8.32
C TYR A 312 -28.89 5.05 -7.95
N ASN A 313 -29.22 6.01 -7.08
CA ASN A 313 -28.23 6.99 -6.62
C ASN A 313 -27.21 6.36 -5.68
N LEU A 314 -27.64 5.43 -4.82
CA LEU A 314 -26.74 4.66 -3.96
C LEU A 314 -25.78 3.80 -4.79
N ALA A 315 -26.28 3.12 -5.83
CA ALA A 315 -25.47 2.31 -6.75
C ALA A 315 -24.41 3.14 -7.47
N ARG A 316 -24.77 4.34 -7.95
CA ARG A 316 -23.82 5.29 -8.54
C ARG A 316 -22.75 5.71 -7.54
N GLN A 317 -23.15 6.18 -6.35
CA GLN A 317 -22.22 6.60 -5.29
C GLN A 317 -21.31 5.46 -4.84
N ALA A 318 -21.82 4.23 -4.80
CA ALA A 318 -21.03 3.08 -4.42
C ALA A 318 -20.06 2.64 -5.50
N THR A 319 -20.43 2.79 -6.77
CA THR A 319 -19.50 2.62 -7.89
C THR A 319 -18.38 3.66 -7.83
N ASP A 320 -18.70 4.93 -7.53
CA ASP A 320 -17.71 5.98 -7.33
C ASP A 320 -16.75 5.64 -6.16
N ALA A 321 -17.29 5.11 -5.06
CA ALA A 321 -16.51 4.70 -3.90
C ALA A 321 -15.58 3.52 -4.19
N VAL A 322 -16.04 2.51 -4.94
CA VAL A 322 -15.16 1.41 -5.41
C VAL A 322 -14.05 1.97 -6.30
N LEU A 323 -14.36 2.88 -7.24
CA LEU A 323 -13.34 3.52 -8.06
C LEU A 323 -12.30 4.24 -7.19
N ASP A 324 -12.71 4.92 -6.12
CA ASP A 324 -11.79 5.63 -5.21
C ASP A 324 -10.85 4.73 -4.41
N THR A 325 -11.06 3.41 -4.40
CA THR A 325 -10.10 2.44 -3.81
C THR A 325 -8.98 2.04 -4.76
N LEU A 326 -9.16 2.25 -6.07
CA LEU A 326 -8.25 1.76 -7.11
C LEU A 326 -7.18 2.78 -7.45
N ASP A 327 -6.01 2.32 -7.88
CA ASP A 327 -4.95 3.19 -8.38
C ASP A 327 -4.36 2.75 -9.74
N TRP A 328 -3.41 3.51 -10.29
CA TRP A 328 -2.81 3.30 -11.62
C TRP A 328 -2.28 1.88 -11.88
N LYS A 329 -1.94 1.12 -10.84
CA LYS A 329 -1.52 -0.28 -10.92
C LYS A 329 -2.67 -1.26 -11.18
N ASP A 330 -3.89 -0.86 -10.85
CA ASP A 330 -5.11 -1.63 -11.01
C ASP A 330 -5.76 -1.34 -12.38
N TYR A 331 -6.65 -2.25 -12.80
CA TYR A 331 -7.44 -2.12 -14.02
C TYR A 331 -8.92 -2.18 -13.70
N VAL A 332 -9.73 -1.37 -14.38
CA VAL A 332 -11.18 -1.29 -14.11
C VAL A 332 -12.03 -1.24 -15.37
N GLY A 333 -13.19 -1.88 -15.30
CA GLY A 333 -14.27 -1.79 -16.27
C GLY A 333 -15.60 -1.66 -15.57
N VAL A 334 -16.53 -0.88 -16.15
CA VAL A 334 -17.89 -0.69 -15.61
C VAL A 334 -18.92 -1.06 -16.65
N ILE A 335 -19.87 -1.91 -16.24
CA ILE A 335 -20.96 -2.46 -17.04
C ILE A 335 -22.28 -2.13 -16.34
N LEU A 336 -23.20 -1.51 -17.07
CA LEU A 336 -24.57 -1.27 -16.64
C LEU A 336 -25.49 -2.22 -17.37
N PHE A 337 -26.31 -2.99 -16.65
CA PHE A 337 -27.18 -4.00 -17.23
C PHE A 337 -28.64 -3.88 -16.79
N ASN A 338 -29.54 -4.38 -17.62
CA ASN A 338 -30.95 -4.57 -17.31
C ASN A 338 -31.39 -5.93 -17.88
N HIS A 339 -32.31 -5.99 -18.86
CA HIS A 339 -32.59 -7.20 -19.65
C HIS A 339 -31.56 -7.43 -20.77
N GLY A 340 -30.52 -6.60 -20.82
CA GLY A 340 -29.34 -6.70 -21.67
C GLY A 340 -28.24 -5.76 -21.17
N ILE A 341 -27.23 -5.48 -21.99
CA ILE A 341 -26.20 -4.48 -21.65
C ILE A 341 -26.71 -3.09 -22.03
N SER A 342 -27.14 -2.34 -21.02
CA SER A 342 -27.61 -0.95 -21.16
C SER A 342 -26.47 -0.03 -21.58
N ALA A 343 -25.31 -0.16 -20.93
CA ALA A 343 -24.12 0.58 -21.28
C ALA A 343 -22.85 -0.14 -20.81
N ARG A 344 -21.74 0.11 -21.50
CA ARG A 344 -20.41 -0.31 -21.09
C ARG A 344 -19.45 0.85 -21.31
N TYR A 345 -18.62 1.17 -20.32
CA TYR A 345 -17.67 2.28 -20.47
C TYR A 345 -16.64 2.00 -21.58
N SER A 346 -16.06 0.80 -21.55
CA SER A 346 -15.08 0.32 -22.53
C SER A 346 -15.18 -1.20 -22.70
N ARG A 347 -14.82 -1.72 -23.87
CA ARG A 347 -14.80 -3.17 -24.14
C ARG A 347 -13.67 -3.89 -23.40
N SER A 348 -12.55 -3.20 -23.16
CA SER A 348 -11.46 -3.65 -22.32
C SER A 348 -11.44 -2.88 -21.00
N LEU A 349 -10.83 -3.47 -19.98
CA LEU A 349 -10.41 -2.75 -18.78
C LEU A 349 -9.43 -1.63 -19.15
N MET A 350 -9.32 -0.65 -18.27
CA MET A 350 -8.36 0.45 -18.39
C MET A 350 -7.59 0.61 -17.09
N PRO A 351 -6.35 1.12 -17.12
CA PRO A 351 -5.64 1.48 -15.90
C PRO A 351 -6.50 2.43 -15.07
N ALA A 352 -6.63 2.19 -13.78
CA ALA A 352 -7.44 3.01 -12.88
C ALA A 352 -6.69 4.29 -12.46
N SER A 353 -6.06 4.98 -13.41
CA SER A 353 -5.46 6.30 -13.20
C SER A 353 -6.53 7.31 -12.75
N GLU A 354 -6.14 8.33 -12.00
CA GLU A 354 -7.07 9.36 -11.52
C GLU A 354 -7.88 10.00 -12.65
N ALA A 355 -7.26 10.24 -13.81
CA ALA A 355 -7.93 10.76 -15.01
C ALA A 355 -8.99 9.78 -15.56
N ASN A 356 -8.68 8.47 -15.62
CA ASN A 356 -9.60 7.45 -16.07
C ASN A 356 -10.75 7.27 -15.07
N ARG A 357 -10.46 7.19 -13.77
CA ARG A 357 -11.48 7.14 -12.71
C ARG A 357 -12.45 8.31 -12.83
N ASN A 358 -11.94 9.55 -12.90
CA ASN A 358 -12.77 10.75 -13.05
C ASN A 358 -13.57 10.77 -14.37
N SER A 359 -13.05 10.16 -15.44
CA SER A 359 -13.76 10.03 -16.71
C SER A 359 -14.89 9.01 -16.64
N ILE A 360 -14.70 7.91 -15.91
CA ILE A 360 -15.75 6.92 -15.65
C ILE A 360 -16.85 7.53 -14.77
N LYS A 361 -16.51 8.25 -13.70
CA LYS A 361 -17.49 8.93 -12.83
C LYS A 361 -18.37 9.90 -13.60
N ARG A 362 -17.76 10.79 -14.41
CA ARG A 362 -18.50 11.68 -15.31
C ARG A 362 -19.39 10.93 -16.30
N TRP A 363 -18.92 9.80 -16.82
CA TRP A 363 -19.73 8.96 -17.72
C TRP A 363 -20.93 8.34 -17.02
N LEU A 364 -20.84 8.02 -15.71
CA LEU A 364 -21.94 7.50 -14.90
C LEU A 364 -23.01 8.57 -14.64
N ASP A 365 -22.63 9.83 -14.44
CA ASP A 365 -23.56 10.94 -14.19
C ASP A 365 -24.61 11.12 -15.30
N ASP A 366 -24.24 10.76 -16.54
CA ASP A 366 -25.10 10.88 -17.72
C ASP A 366 -25.96 9.62 -18.01
N ARG A 367 -25.92 8.58 -17.15
CA ARG A 367 -26.60 7.30 -17.43
C ARG A 367 -27.99 7.22 -16.81
N ASN A 368 -28.89 6.52 -17.51
CA ASN A 368 -30.17 6.16 -16.93
C ASN A 368 -30.04 4.86 -16.13
N PHE A 369 -30.19 4.96 -14.82
CA PHE A 369 -30.15 3.83 -13.89
C PHE A 369 -31.54 3.20 -13.61
N ARG A 370 -32.54 3.50 -14.45
CA ARG A 370 -33.95 3.14 -14.19
C ARG A 370 -34.63 2.72 -15.49
N SER A 371 -34.33 1.54 -15.98
CA SER A 371 -34.86 1.07 -17.27
C SER A 371 -34.84 -0.44 -17.46
N GLY A 372 -35.94 -0.98 -18.00
CA GLY A 372 -36.02 -2.38 -18.43
C GLY A 372 -36.19 -3.39 -17.28
N GLY A 373 -36.13 -4.67 -17.63
CA GLY A 373 -36.09 -5.80 -16.68
C GLY A 373 -34.68 -6.13 -16.21
N THR A 374 -34.45 -7.37 -15.78
CA THR A 374 -33.18 -7.82 -15.20
C THR A 374 -32.80 -9.19 -15.76
N ASP A 375 -31.57 -9.33 -16.27
CA ASP A 375 -31.00 -10.59 -16.75
C ASP A 375 -29.54 -10.75 -16.28
N PHE A 376 -29.33 -11.64 -15.31
CA PHE A 376 -28.01 -11.87 -14.70
C PHE A 376 -27.07 -12.58 -15.67
N ASN A 377 -27.56 -13.45 -16.56
CA ASN A 377 -26.71 -14.24 -17.44
C ASN A 377 -26.00 -13.32 -18.43
N VAL A 378 -26.74 -12.42 -19.07
CA VAL A 378 -26.18 -11.45 -20.03
C VAL A 378 -25.15 -10.55 -19.35
N ALA A 379 -25.39 -10.16 -18.10
CA ALA A 379 -24.49 -9.32 -17.32
C ALA A 379 -23.18 -10.04 -16.95
N LEU A 380 -23.27 -11.30 -16.52
CA LEU A 380 -22.11 -12.12 -16.15
C LEU A 380 -21.28 -12.50 -17.39
N ASP A 381 -21.92 -12.91 -18.49
CA ASP A 381 -21.23 -13.17 -19.76
C ASP A 381 -20.47 -11.92 -20.23
N ALA A 382 -21.09 -10.73 -20.14
CA ALA A 382 -20.43 -9.47 -20.48
C ALA A 382 -19.22 -9.15 -19.59
N ALA A 383 -19.25 -9.55 -18.32
CA ALA A 383 -18.14 -9.36 -17.39
C ALA A 383 -16.94 -10.24 -17.79
N PHE A 384 -17.18 -11.53 -18.04
CA PHE A 384 -16.14 -12.45 -18.48
C PHE A 384 -15.63 -12.15 -19.88
N ASP A 385 -16.48 -11.71 -20.81
CA ASP A 385 -16.07 -11.20 -22.12
C ASP A 385 -15.12 -9.99 -21.99
N THR A 386 -15.39 -9.11 -21.04
CA THR A 386 -14.54 -7.94 -20.76
C THR A 386 -13.19 -8.39 -20.23
N ILE A 387 -13.15 -9.35 -19.30
CA ILE A 387 -11.90 -9.94 -18.80
C ILE A 387 -11.12 -10.59 -19.94
N GLN A 388 -11.77 -11.45 -20.74
CA GLN A 388 -11.15 -12.15 -21.86
C GLN A 388 -10.54 -11.17 -22.88
N PHE A 389 -11.32 -10.17 -23.30
CA PHE A 389 -10.86 -9.17 -24.26
C PHE A 389 -9.69 -8.34 -23.71
N SER A 390 -9.69 -8.06 -22.41
CA SER A 390 -8.63 -7.30 -21.73
C SER A 390 -7.33 -8.08 -21.64
N ILE A 391 -7.40 -9.38 -21.31
CA ILE A 391 -6.24 -10.28 -21.34
C ILE A 391 -5.67 -10.34 -22.76
N ALA A 392 -6.51 -10.51 -23.78
CA ALA A 392 -6.06 -10.57 -25.18
C ALA A 392 -5.43 -9.25 -25.67
N ALA A 393 -5.89 -8.11 -25.15
CA ALA A 393 -5.36 -6.79 -25.45
C ALA A 393 -4.13 -6.40 -24.61
N GLY A 394 -3.75 -7.22 -23.60
CA GLY A 394 -2.71 -6.86 -22.63
C GLY A 394 -3.11 -5.74 -21.65
N SER A 395 -4.40 -5.42 -21.58
CA SER A 395 -4.97 -4.39 -20.70
C SER A 395 -5.37 -4.98 -19.35
N THR A 396 -4.38 -5.46 -18.60
CA THR A 396 -4.56 -6.21 -17.35
C THR A 396 -3.35 -5.99 -16.44
N SER A 397 -3.58 -6.07 -15.13
CA SER A 397 -2.52 -6.16 -14.12
C SER A 397 -1.77 -7.50 -14.18
N MET A 398 -2.35 -8.52 -14.83
CA MET A 398 -1.98 -9.94 -14.79
C MET A 398 -2.14 -10.61 -13.42
N CYS A 399 -2.61 -9.89 -12.40
CA CYS A 399 -2.80 -10.41 -11.06
C CYS A 399 -4.28 -10.82 -10.84
N GLN A 400 -4.82 -10.61 -9.64
CA GLN A 400 -6.14 -11.13 -9.27
C GLN A 400 -7.27 -10.40 -10.02
N LYS A 401 -8.35 -11.13 -10.33
CA LYS A 401 -9.52 -10.59 -11.01
C LYS A 401 -10.76 -10.65 -10.11
N ALA A 402 -11.50 -9.57 -10.06
CA ALA A 402 -12.71 -9.44 -9.26
C ALA A 402 -13.89 -8.99 -10.12
N ILE A 403 -15.04 -9.63 -9.92
CA ILE A 403 -16.33 -9.19 -10.44
C ILE A 403 -17.14 -8.70 -9.24
N ILE A 404 -17.55 -7.43 -9.27
CA ILE A 404 -18.44 -6.81 -8.29
C ILE A 404 -19.81 -6.72 -8.95
N PHE A 405 -20.77 -7.52 -8.49
CA PHE A 405 -22.10 -7.65 -9.06
C PHE A 405 -23.15 -7.06 -8.12
N LEU A 406 -23.73 -5.92 -8.48
CA LEU A 406 -24.76 -5.22 -7.71
C LEU A 406 -26.12 -5.34 -8.39
N THR A 407 -27.13 -5.78 -7.64
CA THR A 407 -28.50 -5.94 -8.14
C THR A 407 -29.54 -5.66 -7.05
N ASP A 408 -30.71 -5.11 -7.42
CA ASP A 408 -31.90 -5.07 -6.58
C ASP A 408 -33.03 -6.00 -7.07
N GLY A 409 -32.80 -6.65 -8.21
CA GLY A 409 -33.78 -7.50 -8.88
C GLY A 409 -33.61 -8.99 -8.58
N THR A 410 -34.46 -9.77 -9.23
CA THR A 410 -34.43 -11.24 -9.20
C THR A 410 -34.03 -11.79 -10.56
N ALA A 411 -33.55 -13.03 -10.60
CA ALA A 411 -33.23 -13.71 -11.85
C ALA A 411 -33.50 -15.22 -11.75
N ASP A 412 -34.07 -15.78 -12.80
CA ASP A 412 -34.25 -17.23 -12.93
C ASP A 412 -32.98 -17.83 -13.57
N MET A 413 -32.03 -18.28 -12.74
CA MET A 413 -30.82 -18.98 -13.20
C MET A 413 -30.99 -20.50 -13.04
N SER A 414 -30.77 -21.24 -14.14
CA SER A 414 -30.70 -22.70 -14.12
C SER A 414 -29.37 -23.21 -13.57
N ASN A 415 -29.28 -24.49 -13.18
CA ASN A 415 -28.01 -25.09 -12.76
C ASN A 415 -26.92 -24.99 -13.84
N ASP A 416 -27.28 -25.10 -15.12
CA ASP A 416 -26.32 -24.98 -16.22
C ASP A 416 -25.72 -23.57 -16.29
N ASN A 417 -26.50 -22.54 -15.93
CA ASN A 417 -25.99 -21.18 -15.82
C ASN A 417 -24.95 -21.04 -14.71
N PHE A 418 -25.22 -21.60 -13.52
CA PHE A 418 -24.26 -21.60 -12.40
C PHE A 418 -22.96 -22.33 -12.76
N VAL A 419 -23.07 -23.52 -13.39
CA VAL A 419 -21.90 -24.28 -13.84
C VAL A 419 -21.09 -23.51 -14.88
N SER A 420 -21.76 -22.82 -15.82
CA SER A 420 -21.09 -21.96 -16.80
C SER A 420 -20.30 -20.83 -16.13
N VAL A 421 -20.93 -20.12 -15.19
CA VAL A 421 -20.26 -19.04 -14.43
C VAL A 421 -19.08 -19.57 -13.63
N GLN A 422 -19.24 -20.71 -12.96
CA GLN A 422 -18.17 -21.36 -12.22
C GLN A 422 -16.99 -21.76 -13.12
N GLN A 423 -17.27 -22.32 -14.30
CA GLN A 423 -16.24 -22.69 -15.26
C GLN A 423 -15.48 -21.46 -15.79
N GLN A 424 -16.19 -20.36 -16.11
CA GLN A 424 -15.55 -19.12 -16.55
C GLN A 424 -14.72 -18.49 -15.41
N SER A 425 -15.25 -18.47 -14.20
CA SER A 425 -14.56 -18.02 -12.99
C SER A 425 -13.25 -18.77 -12.74
N GLN A 426 -13.27 -20.11 -12.85
CA GLN A 426 -12.06 -20.95 -12.75
C GLN A 426 -11.10 -20.71 -13.92
N THR A 427 -11.61 -20.51 -15.13
CA THR A 427 -10.78 -20.28 -16.33
C THR A 427 -10.00 -18.99 -16.25
N TYR A 428 -10.59 -17.94 -15.69
CA TYR A 428 -9.98 -16.62 -15.59
C TYR A 428 -9.43 -16.30 -14.20
N ASP A 429 -9.48 -17.25 -13.27
CA ASP A 429 -9.15 -17.03 -11.85
C ASP A 429 -9.87 -15.79 -11.26
N ALA A 430 -11.16 -15.64 -11.57
CA ALA A 430 -11.97 -14.53 -11.08
C ALA A 430 -12.60 -14.87 -9.72
N VAL A 431 -12.84 -13.83 -8.91
CA VAL A 431 -13.62 -13.89 -7.67
C VAL A 431 -14.90 -13.08 -7.88
N LEU A 432 -16.05 -13.59 -7.46
CA LEU A 432 -17.35 -12.93 -7.67
C LEU A 432 -17.95 -12.46 -6.34
N PHE A 433 -18.03 -11.15 -6.15
CA PHE A 433 -18.73 -10.51 -5.04
C PHE A 433 -20.13 -10.11 -5.50
N ALA A 434 -21.17 -10.55 -4.80
CA ALA A 434 -22.55 -10.24 -5.13
C ALA A 434 -23.21 -9.42 -4.01
N TYR A 435 -23.84 -8.32 -4.39
CA TYR A 435 -24.51 -7.37 -3.51
C TYR A 435 -25.99 -7.36 -3.87
N ALA A 436 -26.82 -7.94 -3.00
CA ALA A 436 -28.28 -7.92 -3.12
C ALA A 436 -28.84 -6.72 -2.35
N LEU A 437 -29.30 -5.70 -3.08
CA LEU A 437 -29.75 -4.42 -2.54
C LEU A 437 -31.27 -4.37 -2.35
N GLY A 438 -31.70 -4.07 -1.13
CA GLY A 438 -33.10 -3.94 -0.79
C GLY A 438 -33.80 -5.27 -0.53
N SER A 439 -35.06 -5.19 -0.10
CA SER A 439 -35.86 -6.37 0.28
C SER A 439 -36.39 -7.18 -0.91
N GLY A 440 -36.36 -6.62 -2.11
CA GLY A 440 -36.83 -7.26 -3.35
C GLY A 440 -35.77 -8.07 -4.09
N ALA A 441 -34.50 -7.97 -3.69
CA ALA A 441 -33.39 -8.64 -4.35
C ALA A 441 -33.38 -10.14 -4.08
N ASP A 442 -33.01 -10.93 -5.08
CA ASP A 442 -32.85 -12.38 -4.92
C ASP A 442 -31.55 -12.70 -4.17
N THR A 443 -31.67 -13.02 -2.89
CA THR A 443 -30.55 -13.40 -2.04
C THR A 443 -30.07 -14.83 -2.27
N THR A 444 -30.89 -15.71 -2.83
CA THR A 444 -30.56 -17.12 -3.03
C THR A 444 -29.61 -17.27 -4.21
N VAL A 445 -29.96 -16.68 -5.35
CA VAL A 445 -29.14 -16.71 -6.57
C VAL A 445 -27.83 -15.98 -6.35
N THR A 446 -27.85 -14.76 -5.79
CA THR A 446 -26.63 -13.97 -5.55
C THR A 446 -25.71 -14.64 -4.53
N LYS A 447 -26.26 -15.26 -3.47
CA LYS A 447 -25.44 -15.98 -2.49
C LYS A 447 -24.75 -17.18 -3.12
N ARG A 448 -25.49 -17.96 -3.91
CA ARG A 448 -24.93 -19.11 -4.63
C ARG A 448 -23.82 -18.68 -5.60
N LEU A 449 -24.05 -17.59 -6.36
CA LEU A 449 -23.03 -17.00 -7.23
C LEU A 449 -21.73 -16.70 -6.47
N SER A 450 -21.79 -15.99 -5.34
CA SER A 450 -20.57 -15.71 -4.56
C SER A 450 -19.92 -16.98 -4.00
N CYS A 451 -20.72 -17.88 -3.42
CA CYS A 451 -20.23 -19.08 -2.75
C CYS A 451 -19.50 -20.03 -3.70
N GLU A 452 -20.05 -20.28 -4.89
CA GLU A 452 -19.47 -21.18 -5.90
C GLU A 452 -18.27 -20.57 -6.64
N ASN A 453 -18.02 -19.26 -6.47
CA ASN A 453 -17.00 -18.47 -7.16
C ASN A 453 -16.05 -17.74 -6.20
N ARG A 454 -15.75 -18.35 -5.05
CA ARG A 454 -14.76 -17.91 -4.02
C ARG A 454 -14.99 -16.53 -3.40
N GLY A 455 -16.06 -15.82 -3.74
CA GLY A 455 -16.30 -14.48 -3.26
C GLY A 455 -17.17 -14.42 -2.01
N ILE A 456 -17.63 -13.21 -1.71
CA ILE A 456 -18.47 -12.91 -0.56
C ILE A 456 -19.83 -12.40 -1.05
N PHE A 457 -20.89 -12.85 -0.39
CA PHE A 457 -22.23 -12.36 -0.62
C PHE A 457 -22.57 -11.26 0.40
N TYR A 458 -23.21 -10.19 -0.04
CA TYR A 458 -23.64 -9.09 0.80
C TYR A 458 -25.16 -8.90 0.63
N GLN A 459 -25.90 -9.13 1.71
CA GLN A 459 -27.29 -8.68 1.79
C GLN A 459 -27.30 -7.25 2.30
N VAL A 460 -27.80 -6.33 1.49
CA VAL A 460 -27.74 -4.89 1.77
C VAL A 460 -29.16 -4.32 1.90
N PRO A 461 -29.65 -4.05 3.12
CA PRO A 461 -30.95 -3.42 3.32
C PRO A 461 -31.03 -2.01 2.70
N ASP A 462 -32.23 -1.58 2.33
CA ASP A 462 -32.49 -0.21 1.88
C ASP A 462 -32.06 0.82 2.94
N GLY A 463 -31.46 1.93 2.50
CA GLY A 463 -30.93 2.97 3.38
C GLY A 463 -29.57 2.66 4.03
N SER A 464 -28.98 1.50 3.77
CA SER A 464 -27.61 1.19 4.19
C SER A 464 -26.58 2.04 3.45
N ASP A 465 -25.39 2.18 4.06
CA ASP A 465 -24.23 2.81 3.42
C ASP A 465 -23.61 1.86 2.37
N LEU A 466 -24.24 1.78 1.21
CA LEU A 466 -23.80 0.92 0.10
C LEU A 466 -22.39 1.28 -0.36
N SER A 467 -22.03 2.56 -0.34
CA SER A 467 -20.70 3.03 -0.72
C SER A 467 -19.61 2.42 0.14
N ARG A 468 -19.78 2.46 1.46
CA ARG A 468 -18.85 1.81 2.40
C ARG A 468 -18.83 0.29 2.21
N ILE A 469 -20.00 -0.34 2.07
CA ILE A 469 -20.12 -1.80 1.94
C ILE A 469 -19.42 -2.32 0.69
N MET A 470 -19.63 -1.67 -0.46
CA MET A 470 -18.98 -2.05 -1.71
C MET A 470 -17.51 -1.71 -1.71
N ALA A 471 -17.11 -0.53 -1.22
CA ALA A 471 -15.70 -0.14 -1.18
C ALA A 471 -14.85 -1.04 -0.27
N SER A 472 -15.42 -1.65 0.77
CA SER A 472 -14.74 -2.62 1.66
C SER A 472 -14.32 -3.94 0.98
N TYR A 473 -14.62 -4.18 -0.31
CA TYR A 473 -14.17 -5.39 -1.02
C TYR A 473 -12.64 -5.56 -0.98
N TYR A 474 -11.85 -4.47 -0.90
CA TYR A 474 -10.39 -4.55 -0.82
C TYR A 474 -9.91 -5.35 0.39
N GLU A 475 -10.71 -5.43 1.47
CA GLU A 475 -10.38 -6.19 2.68
C GLU A 475 -10.20 -7.68 2.38
N TYR A 476 -10.90 -8.21 1.37
CA TYR A 476 -10.68 -9.57 0.86
C TYR A 476 -9.25 -9.78 0.36
N PHE A 477 -8.68 -8.75 -0.29
CA PHE A 477 -7.34 -8.78 -0.87
C PHE A 477 -6.24 -8.38 0.14
N ALA A 478 -6.61 -7.66 1.19
CA ALA A 478 -5.70 -7.26 2.27
C ALA A 478 -5.54 -8.34 3.34
N THR A 479 -6.44 -9.34 3.35
CA THR A 479 -6.43 -10.46 4.29
C THR A 479 -5.90 -11.73 3.61
N GLY A 480 -5.34 -12.64 4.41
CA GLY A 480 -4.81 -13.91 3.90
C GLY A 480 -3.34 -13.89 3.48
N GLN A 481 -2.71 -12.72 3.36
CA GLN A 481 -1.27 -12.61 3.18
C GLN A 481 -0.71 -11.35 3.85
N GLU A 482 0.50 -11.46 4.41
CA GLU A 482 1.30 -10.28 4.79
C GLU A 482 1.98 -9.72 3.54
N ILE A 483 1.71 -8.46 3.24
CA ILE A 483 2.38 -7.71 2.18
C ILE A 483 3.66 -7.13 2.78
N CYS A 484 4.78 -7.52 2.20
CA CYS A 484 6.11 -7.06 2.61
C CYS A 484 6.64 -5.97 1.68
N GLN A 485 5.98 -5.73 0.54
CA GLN A 485 6.42 -4.75 -0.44
C GLN A 485 5.56 -3.49 -0.32
N PRO A 486 6.15 -2.33 -0.02
CA PRO A 486 5.40 -1.07 -0.08
C PRO A 486 4.92 -0.75 -1.49
N SER A 487 3.78 -0.06 -1.55
CA SER A 487 3.11 0.37 -2.77
C SER A 487 3.36 1.85 -3.00
N PHE A 488 3.83 2.20 -4.19
CA PHE A 488 3.91 3.59 -4.64
C PHE A 488 2.58 3.98 -5.27
N THR A 489 1.93 5.01 -4.74
CA THR A 489 0.64 5.49 -5.25
C THR A 489 0.75 6.96 -5.66
N SER A 490 -0.23 7.45 -6.41
CA SER A 490 -0.21 8.84 -6.87
C SER A 490 -1.62 9.45 -6.83
N TYR A 491 -1.85 10.39 -5.93
CA TYR A 491 -3.17 10.97 -5.71
C TYR A 491 -3.11 12.50 -5.53
N THR A 492 -4.24 13.15 -5.75
CA THR A 492 -4.41 14.57 -5.44
C THR A 492 -4.91 14.71 -4.01
N ASP A 493 -4.17 15.45 -3.20
CA ASP A 493 -4.49 15.68 -1.80
C ASP A 493 -5.83 16.40 -1.63
N VAL A 494 -6.61 15.95 -0.65
CA VAL A 494 -7.94 16.50 -0.37
C VAL A 494 -7.89 17.84 0.36
N VAL A 495 -6.77 18.17 1.02
CA VAL A 495 -6.61 19.42 1.76
C VAL A 495 -6.05 20.51 0.86
N THR A 496 -4.92 20.23 0.23
CA THR A 496 -4.12 21.22 -0.51
C THR A 496 -4.31 21.18 -2.02
N ASN A 497 -5.00 20.15 -2.55
CA ASN A 497 -5.11 19.86 -3.99
C ASN A 497 -3.75 19.64 -4.69
N THR A 498 -2.71 19.31 -3.91
CA THR A 498 -1.36 19.01 -4.41
C THR A 498 -1.28 17.56 -4.84
N LYS A 499 -0.54 17.28 -5.93
CA LYS A 499 -0.26 15.90 -6.33
C LYS A 499 0.80 15.30 -5.39
N LEU A 500 0.43 14.27 -4.66
CA LEU A 500 1.28 13.54 -3.73
C LEU A 500 1.69 12.18 -4.30
N TRP A 501 2.90 11.77 -3.94
CA TRP A 501 3.52 10.50 -4.30
C TRP A 501 3.85 9.71 -3.03
N PRO A 502 2.84 9.20 -2.31
CA PRO A 502 3.05 8.36 -1.13
C PRO A 502 3.65 7.01 -1.49
N VAL A 503 4.50 6.54 -0.58
CA VAL A 503 4.94 5.17 -0.49
C VAL A 503 4.31 4.59 0.77
N CYS A 504 3.52 3.54 0.62
CA CYS A 504 2.66 3.00 1.68
C CYS A 504 2.99 1.55 2.01
N LEU A 505 2.99 1.20 3.29
CA LEU A 505 3.22 -0.15 3.79
C LEU A 505 2.11 -0.55 4.78
N PRO A 506 1.48 -1.73 4.64
CA PRO A 506 0.52 -2.20 5.61
C PRO A 506 1.20 -2.66 6.90
N THR A 507 0.55 -2.43 8.02
CA THR A 507 0.95 -2.91 9.34
C THR A 507 -0.05 -3.94 9.84
N TYR A 508 0.41 -4.91 10.62
CA TYR A 508 -0.40 -6.05 11.04
C TYR A 508 -0.47 -6.19 12.56
N ASP A 509 -1.66 -6.53 13.06
CA ASP A 509 -1.86 -6.94 14.44
C ASP A 509 -1.27 -8.34 14.63
N ARG A 510 -0.12 -8.39 15.33
CA ARG A 510 0.57 -9.64 15.67
C ARG A 510 0.29 -10.12 17.10
N ALA A 511 -0.67 -9.52 17.81
CA ALA A 511 -1.05 -9.95 19.15
C ALA A 511 -1.84 -11.27 19.10
N ALA A 512 -2.50 -11.56 17.98
CA ALA A 512 -3.19 -12.81 17.71
C ALA A 512 -2.36 -13.77 16.84
N ALA A 513 -2.69 -15.07 16.89
CA ALA A 513 -2.05 -16.10 16.08
C ALA A 513 -2.32 -15.96 14.56
N ASP A 514 -3.37 -15.24 14.20
CA ASP A 514 -3.74 -14.94 12.82
C ASP A 514 -3.63 -13.43 12.59
N PRO A 515 -2.53 -12.97 11.95
CA PRO A 515 -2.31 -11.55 11.74
C PRO A 515 -3.45 -10.92 10.93
N ALA A 516 -4.00 -9.83 11.46
CA ALA A 516 -5.01 -9.01 10.78
C ALA A 516 -4.40 -7.65 10.41
N LEU A 517 -4.95 -6.99 9.39
CA LEU A 517 -4.52 -5.64 9.04
C LEU A 517 -4.80 -4.69 10.22
N LEU A 518 -3.75 -4.10 10.79
CA LEU A 518 -3.85 -3.06 11.81
C LEU A 518 -4.11 -1.71 11.15
N GLY A 519 -3.42 -1.43 10.06
CA GLY A 519 -3.59 -0.20 9.29
C GLY A 519 -2.57 -0.07 8.17
N VAL A 520 -2.44 1.14 7.63
CA VAL A 520 -1.46 1.45 6.58
C VAL A 520 -0.69 2.71 6.98
N THR A 521 0.64 2.62 6.97
CA THR A 521 1.54 3.77 7.15
C THR A 521 2.11 4.20 5.82
N CYS A 522 2.24 5.51 5.60
CA CYS A 522 2.77 6.09 4.38
C CYS A 522 3.71 7.25 4.67
N LEU A 523 4.64 7.47 3.74
CA LEU A 523 5.51 8.63 3.65
C LEU A 523 5.44 9.16 2.22
N ASP A 524 5.13 10.45 2.08
CA ASP A 524 5.18 11.11 0.78
C ASP A 524 6.61 11.39 0.34
N LEU A 525 6.97 10.96 -0.88
CA LEU A 525 8.24 11.35 -1.50
C LEU A 525 8.41 12.86 -1.57
N ASN A 526 7.29 13.60 -1.68
CA ASN A 526 7.22 15.05 -1.65
C ASN A 526 7.93 15.69 -0.44
N MET A 527 8.01 14.98 0.69
CA MET A 527 8.75 15.46 1.86
C MET A 527 10.25 15.57 1.57
N ILE A 528 10.79 14.57 0.89
CA ILE A 528 12.21 14.42 0.61
C ILE A 528 12.59 15.25 -0.62
N VAL A 529 11.74 15.27 -1.65
CA VAL A 529 12.03 15.92 -2.92
C VAL A 529 10.75 16.39 -3.60
N ASP A 530 10.80 17.56 -4.24
CA ASP A 530 9.70 18.01 -5.09
C ASP A 530 9.51 17.06 -6.29
N PRO A 531 8.28 16.56 -6.56
CA PRO A 531 8.03 15.67 -7.69
C PRO A 531 8.46 16.24 -9.05
N GLY A 532 8.31 17.55 -9.26
CA GLY A 532 8.72 18.21 -10.51
C GLY A 532 10.23 18.22 -10.68
N THR A 533 10.97 18.45 -9.59
CA THR A 533 12.44 18.34 -9.59
C THR A 533 12.88 16.94 -9.98
N ILE A 534 12.44 15.90 -9.27
CA ILE A 534 12.89 14.52 -9.55
C ILE A 534 12.44 14.00 -10.92
N GLN A 535 11.29 14.47 -11.43
CA GLN A 535 10.81 14.13 -12.77
C GLN A 535 11.64 14.74 -13.90
N SER A 536 12.30 15.87 -13.64
CA SER A 536 13.13 16.55 -14.65
C SER A 536 14.51 15.93 -14.84
N GLU A 537 14.87 14.99 -13.97
CA GLU A 537 16.20 14.41 -13.89
C GLU A 537 16.39 13.26 -14.87
N SER A 538 17.61 13.07 -15.37
CA SER A 538 17.91 12.07 -16.40
C SER A 538 17.66 10.62 -15.97
N TYR A 539 17.65 10.37 -14.67
CA TYR A 539 17.43 9.05 -14.07
C TYR A 539 15.96 8.77 -13.72
N TRP A 540 15.05 9.72 -13.98
CA TRP A 540 13.63 9.59 -13.64
C TRP A 540 12.97 8.35 -14.25
N ASP A 541 13.28 8.03 -15.51
CA ASP A 541 12.71 6.86 -16.15
C ASP A 541 13.13 5.54 -15.45
N ASP A 542 14.36 5.48 -14.92
CA ASP A 542 14.82 4.33 -14.12
C ASP A 542 14.09 4.25 -12.77
N ILE A 543 13.91 5.39 -12.09
CA ILE A 543 13.07 5.48 -10.88
C ILE A 543 11.67 4.96 -11.19
N SER A 544 11.01 5.56 -12.19
CA SER A 544 9.64 5.24 -12.59
C SER A 544 9.50 3.76 -12.88
N CYS A 545 10.45 3.17 -13.61
CA CYS A 545 10.42 1.74 -13.91
C CYS A 545 10.57 0.90 -12.65
N LYS A 546 11.58 1.16 -11.80
CA LYS A 546 11.83 0.39 -10.57
C LYS A 546 10.67 0.47 -9.57
N VAL A 547 10.15 1.66 -9.29
CA VAL A 547 9.02 1.81 -8.34
C VAL A 547 7.75 1.18 -8.89
N SER A 548 7.54 1.27 -10.21
CA SER A 548 6.37 0.68 -10.84
C SER A 548 6.43 -0.83 -10.83
N ASP A 549 7.60 -1.37 -11.17
CA ASP A 549 7.89 -2.79 -11.19
C ASP A 549 7.68 -3.44 -9.81
N PHE A 550 8.16 -2.75 -8.78
CA PHE A 550 8.02 -3.16 -7.39
C PHE A 550 6.55 -3.14 -6.93
N THR A 551 5.83 -2.07 -7.24
CA THR A 551 4.40 -1.89 -6.88
C THR A 551 3.48 -2.90 -7.58
N LYS A 552 3.92 -3.44 -8.72
CA LYS A 552 3.14 -4.33 -9.59
C LYS A 552 3.30 -5.81 -9.33
N THR A 553 4.14 -6.21 -8.38
CA THR A 553 4.32 -7.62 -8.06
C THR A 553 3.01 -8.23 -7.57
N CYS A 554 2.55 -9.28 -8.25
CA CYS A 554 1.34 -9.99 -7.86
C CYS A 554 1.53 -10.67 -6.50
N GLN A 555 0.45 -10.74 -5.71
CA GLN A 555 0.46 -11.28 -4.36
C GLN A 555 -0.36 -12.57 -4.27
N GLN A 556 0.20 -13.63 -3.71
CA GLN A 556 -0.48 -14.92 -3.55
C GLN A 556 -1.49 -14.89 -2.39
N LEU A 557 -2.78 -14.79 -2.69
CA LEU A 557 -3.83 -14.80 -1.68
C LEU A 557 -4.08 -16.22 -1.13
N ASP A 558 -4.29 -16.31 0.18
CA ASP A 558 -4.83 -17.53 0.82
C ASP A 558 -6.35 -17.59 0.61
N THR A 559 -6.76 -18.30 -0.44
CA THR A 559 -8.18 -18.53 -0.76
C THR A 559 -8.69 -19.85 -0.19
N SER A 560 -8.10 -20.37 0.90
CA SER A 560 -8.60 -21.59 1.54
C SER A 560 -10.02 -21.39 2.08
N ASP A 561 -10.83 -22.45 2.05
CA ASP A 561 -12.23 -22.39 2.52
C ASP A 561 -12.33 -21.90 3.97
N CYS A 562 -11.37 -22.25 4.83
CA CYS A 562 -11.29 -21.76 6.19
C CYS A 562 -11.21 -20.22 6.25
N ARG A 563 -10.30 -19.63 5.47
CA ARG A 563 -10.11 -18.18 5.42
C ARG A 563 -11.34 -17.50 4.83
N LEU A 564 -11.86 -18.03 3.73
CA LEU A 564 -13.06 -17.49 3.07
C LEU A 564 -14.28 -17.50 4.00
N GLN A 565 -14.51 -18.58 4.75
CA GLN A 565 -15.63 -18.64 5.70
C GLN A 565 -15.48 -17.64 6.85
N ARG A 566 -14.25 -17.39 7.33
CA ARG A 566 -14.01 -16.34 8.33
C ARG A 566 -14.24 -14.93 7.78
N LEU A 567 -13.83 -14.65 6.54
CA LEU A 567 -14.10 -13.37 5.89
C LEU A 567 -15.60 -13.15 5.68
N ARG A 568 -16.31 -14.18 5.24
CA ARG A 568 -17.78 -14.16 5.12
C ARG A 568 -18.45 -13.92 6.47
N ALA A 569 -18.02 -14.61 7.52
CA ALA A 569 -18.55 -14.44 8.87
C ALA A 569 -18.31 -13.02 9.44
N ALA A 570 -17.20 -12.38 9.07
CA ALA A 570 -16.93 -10.99 9.44
C ALA A 570 -17.90 -9.98 8.78
N VAL A 571 -18.47 -10.32 7.63
CA VAL A 571 -19.53 -9.52 6.97
C VAL A 571 -20.89 -9.79 7.62
N GLY A 572 -21.24 -11.05 7.83
CA GLY A 572 -22.49 -11.43 8.50
C GLY A 572 -22.83 -12.91 8.33
N THR A 573 -23.78 -13.39 9.12
CA THR A 573 -24.24 -14.80 9.07
C THR A 573 -24.82 -15.17 7.71
N GLU A 574 -25.50 -14.23 7.05
CA GLU A 574 -26.09 -14.44 5.73
C GLU A 574 -25.04 -14.62 4.63
N SER A 575 -23.82 -14.09 4.83
CA SER A 575 -22.70 -14.19 3.90
C SER A 575 -21.97 -15.53 3.96
N VAL A 576 -22.13 -16.28 5.07
CA VAL A 576 -21.50 -17.59 5.28
C VAL A 576 -22.08 -18.62 4.30
N CYS A 577 -21.19 -19.32 3.59
CA CYS A 577 -21.57 -20.39 2.67
C CYS A 577 -21.67 -21.73 3.40
N GLU A 578 -22.15 -22.79 2.74
CA GLU A 578 -22.24 -24.12 3.36
C GLU A 578 -20.90 -24.56 3.99
N GLY A 579 -20.95 -24.99 5.25
CA GLY A 579 -19.79 -25.39 6.05
C GLY A 579 -19.68 -24.68 7.40
N ASP A 580 -18.74 -25.15 8.23
CA ASP A 580 -18.45 -24.52 9.52
C ASP A 580 -17.54 -23.29 9.33
N VAL A 581 -17.64 -22.33 10.25
CA VAL A 581 -16.69 -21.21 10.37
C VAL A 581 -15.61 -21.61 11.39
N PRO A 582 -14.38 -21.98 10.96
CA PRO A 582 -13.39 -22.46 11.90
C PRO A 582 -12.84 -21.30 12.74
N ASN A 583 -12.51 -21.59 14.01
CA ASN A 583 -11.93 -20.60 14.92
C ASN A 583 -10.48 -20.23 14.56
N THR A 584 -9.75 -21.15 13.94
CA THR A 584 -8.37 -20.96 13.50
C THR A 584 -8.19 -21.55 12.10
N CYS A 585 -7.31 -20.94 11.31
CA CYS A 585 -6.95 -21.44 9.98
C CYS A 585 -5.47 -21.77 9.92
N SER A 586 -5.12 -22.75 9.08
CA SER A 586 -3.76 -22.92 8.61
C SER A 586 -3.32 -21.72 7.77
N CYS A 587 -2.02 -21.53 7.60
CA CYS A 587 -1.46 -20.48 6.75
C CYS A 587 -0.33 -21.04 5.89
N MET A 588 -0.06 -20.34 4.79
CA MET A 588 1.08 -20.65 3.94
C MET A 588 2.40 -20.56 4.71
N ASP A 589 3.28 -21.53 4.50
CA ASP A 589 4.65 -21.54 5.03
C ASP A 589 5.41 -20.26 4.61
N PRO A 590 5.80 -19.40 5.55
CA PRO A 590 6.48 -18.15 5.23
C PRO A 590 7.89 -18.34 4.67
N ASP A 591 8.53 -19.48 4.92
CA ASP A 591 9.87 -19.77 4.38
C ASP A 591 9.77 -20.31 2.93
N CYS A 592 8.56 -20.58 2.44
CA CYS A 592 8.31 -20.95 1.06
C CYS A 592 8.20 -19.71 0.16
N GLN A 593 9.26 -19.44 -0.60
CA GLN A 593 9.38 -18.27 -1.47
C GLN A 593 9.68 -18.68 -2.91
N ASP A 594 9.38 -17.78 -3.83
CA ASP A 594 9.77 -17.90 -5.23
C ASP A 594 11.23 -17.49 -5.43
N ASP A 595 11.86 -18.04 -6.48
CA ASP A 595 13.15 -17.51 -6.94
C ASP A 595 12.92 -16.20 -7.70
N ALA A 596 13.15 -15.07 -7.02
CA ALA A 596 12.98 -13.73 -7.58
C ALA A 596 13.83 -13.46 -8.84
N SER A 597 14.90 -14.23 -9.09
CA SER A 597 15.76 -14.08 -10.26
C SER A 597 15.29 -14.88 -11.49
N PHE A 598 14.41 -15.87 -11.27
CA PHE A 598 13.96 -16.81 -12.29
C PHE A 598 13.04 -16.14 -13.30
N ILE A 599 13.33 -16.39 -14.57
CA ILE A 599 12.47 -16.09 -15.71
C ILE A 599 12.22 -17.42 -16.40
N ASP A 600 10.96 -17.72 -16.68
CA ASP A 600 10.60 -18.96 -17.36
C ASP A 600 11.01 -18.96 -18.84
N GLU A 601 10.82 -20.10 -19.51
CA GLU A 601 11.19 -20.26 -20.92
C GLU A 601 10.43 -19.33 -21.90
N LYS A 602 9.36 -18.67 -21.45
CA LYS A 602 8.56 -17.71 -22.24
C LYS A 602 8.77 -16.26 -21.81
N GLY A 603 9.68 -16.00 -20.88
CA GLY A 603 10.04 -14.66 -20.45
C GLY A 603 9.23 -14.13 -19.26
N TYR A 604 8.42 -14.95 -18.60
CA TYR A 604 7.59 -14.53 -17.46
C TYR A 604 8.27 -14.77 -16.10
N PHE A 605 8.00 -13.89 -15.15
CA PHE A 605 8.48 -14.00 -13.76
C PHE A 605 7.52 -14.84 -12.90
N CYS A 606 8.00 -15.34 -11.76
CA CYS A 606 7.21 -16.21 -10.91
C CYS A 606 5.88 -15.60 -10.47
N ASP A 607 5.85 -14.33 -10.05
CA ASP A 607 4.63 -13.66 -9.60
C ASP A 607 3.54 -13.59 -10.66
N THR A 608 3.88 -13.66 -11.95
CA THR A 608 2.88 -13.70 -13.03
C THR A 608 2.14 -15.05 -13.13
N TRP A 609 2.60 -16.07 -12.41
CA TRP A 609 1.91 -17.36 -12.27
C TRP A 609 0.91 -17.39 -11.12
N VAL A 610 0.82 -16.34 -10.30
CA VAL A 610 -0.17 -16.24 -9.23
C VAL A 610 -1.58 -16.37 -9.83
N GLY A 611 -2.32 -17.38 -9.36
CA GLY A 611 -3.67 -17.70 -9.85
C GLY A 611 -3.72 -18.73 -10.98
N ASP A 612 -2.59 -19.03 -11.62
CA ASP A 612 -2.51 -20.02 -12.70
C ASP A 612 -2.17 -21.43 -12.16
N ASP A 613 -2.76 -22.45 -12.78
CA ASP A 613 -2.35 -23.84 -12.54
C ASP A 613 -1.06 -24.16 -13.30
N CYS A 614 0.09 -23.92 -12.66
CA CYS A 614 1.40 -24.21 -13.24
C CYS A 614 1.58 -25.66 -13.71
N SER A 615 0.78 -26.62 -13.19
CA SER A 615 0.87 -28.02 -13.64
C SER A 615 0.29 -28.26 -15.03
N LYS A 616 -0.45 -27.29 -15.55
CA LYS A 616 -1.06 -27.32 -16.88
C LYS A 616 -0.27 -26.53 -17.91
N ALA A 617 0.95 -26.09 -17.59
CA ALA A 617 1.70 -25.19 -18.46
C ALA A 617 1.92 -25.74 -19.88
N GLN A 618 2.18 -27.04 -20.01
CA GLN A 618 2.29 -27.71 -21.30
C GLN A 618 0.97 -27.69 -22.10
N GLU A 619 -0.13 -28.10 -21.48
CA GLU A 619 -1.42 -28.25 -22.18
C GLU A 619 -2.13 -26.92 -22.45
N ALA A 620 -2.09 -26.01 -21.47
CA ALA A 620 -2.81 -24.74 -21.53
C ALA A 620 -2.06 -23.68 -22.32
N TRP A 621 -0.73 -23.65 -22.22
CA TRP A 621 0.08 -22.57 -22.79
C TRP A 621 1.25 -23.04 -23.66
N GLY A 622 1.37 -24.34 -23.93
CA GLY A 622 2.39 -24.88 -24.85
C GLY A 622 3.82 -24.68 -24.32
N TYR A 623 4.03 -24.86 -23.02
CA TYR A 623 5.38 -24.96 -22.45
C TYR A 623 6.02 -26.31 -22.80
N SER A 624 7.34 -26.41 -22.70
CA SER A 624 8.04 -27.69 -22.69
C SER A 624 7.86 -28.40 -21.34
N ALA A 625 8.04 -29.73 -21.30
CA ALA A 625 8.03 -30.48 -20.04
C ALA A 625 9.08 -29.96 -19.05
N ALA A 626 10.24 -29.53 -19.55
CA ALA A 626 11.29 -28.92 -18.75
C ALA A 626 10.90 -27.53 -18.23
N GLY A 627 10.27 -26.71 -19.06
CA GLY A 627 9.77 -25.39 -18.68
C GLY A 627 8.68 -25.45 -17.61
N GLN A 628 7.73 -26.36 -17.76
CA GLN A 628 6.72 -26.63 -16.74
C GLN A 628 7.35 -27.05 -15.41
N GLN A 629 8.30 -27.99 -15.45
CA GLN A 629 8.98 -28.44 -14.23
C GLN A 629 9.80 -27.30 -13.60
N ALA A 630 10.44 -26.46 -14.40
CA ALA A 630 11.18 -25.30 -13.92
C ALA A 630 10.26 -24.31 -13.20
N ALA A 631 9.11 -23.96 -13.78
CA ALA A 631 8.11 -23.11 -13.13
C ALA A 631 7.64 -23.71 -11.79
N LEU A 632 7.26 -24.99 -11.78
CA LEU A 632 6.82 -25.69 -10.57
C LEU A 632 7.87 -25.73 -9.44
N THR A 633 9.16 -25.78 -9.79
CA THR A 633 10.24 -25.94 -8.82
C THR A 633 10.81 -24.59 -8.35
N ARG A 634 10.80 -23.58 -9.23
CA ARG A 634 11.38 -22.25 -8.96
C ARG A 634 10.35 -21.23 -8.49
N CYS A 635 9.09 -21.38 -8.89
CA CYS A 635 7.98 -20.51 -8.52
C CYS A 635 7.03 -21.22 -7.52
N ARG A 636 7.59 -21.74 -6.43
CA ARG A 636 6.86 -22.60 -5.50
C ARG A 636 5.64 -21.90 -4.88
N ARG A 637 5.76 -20.62 -4.54
CA ARG A 637 4.71 -19.83 -3.90
C ARG A 637 3.64 -19.45 -4.90
N SER A 638 4.02 -18.85 -6.03
CA SER A 638 3.08 -18.48 -7.08
C SER A 638 2.33 -19.67 -7.67
N CYS A 639 2.97 -20.85 -7.74
CA CYS A 639 2.35 -22.08 -8.21
C CYS A 639 1.57 -22.87 -7.14
N GLY A 640 1.34 -22.31 -5.94
CA GLY A 640 0.59 -22.97 -4.87
C GLY A 640 1.22 -24.27 -4.35
N ARG A 641 2.55 -24.41 -4.42
CA ARG A 641 3.32 -25.58 -3.97
C ARG A 641 3.88 -25.44 -2.55
N CYS A 642 3.51 -24.38 -1.85
CA CYS A 642 3.86 -24.19 -0.45
C CYS A 642 2.98 -25.04 0.46
N SER A 643 3.59 -25.57 1.52
CA SER A 643 2.85 -26.29 2.55
C SER A 643 2.01 -25.31 3.37
N MET A 644 0.83 -25.76 3.81
CA MET A 644 0.03 -25.05 4.80
C MET A 644 0.43 -25.52 6.21
N LEU A 645 0.71 -24.59 7.11
CA LEU A 645 1.14 -24.83 8.48
C LEU A 645 -0.02 -24.58 9.46
N SER A 646 -0.10 -25.40 10.50
CA SER A 646 -1.03 -25.24 11.62
C SER A 646 -0.39 -25.80 12.90
N PRO A 647 -0.22 -25.00 13.98
CA PRO A 647 -0.51 -23.57 14.06
C PRO A 647 0.43 -22.75 13.16
N CYS A 648 0.01 -21.53 12.84
CA CYS A 648 0.84 -20.59 12.10
C CYS A 648 2.09 -20.20 12.89
N PRO A 649 3.28 -20.13 12.24
CA PRO A 649 4.46 -19.59 12.89
C PRO A 649 4.22 -18.16 13.37
N THR A 650 4.67 -17.84 14.58
CA THR A 650 4.64 -16.49 15.15
C THR A 650 5.81 -15.61 14.69
N LYS A 651 6.69 -16.15 13.85
CA LYS A 651 7.83 -15.43 13.28
C LYS A 651 7.33 -14.36 12.32
N GLU A 652 7.98 -13.20 12.36
CA GLU A 652 7.79 -12.12 11.40
C GLU A 652 7.96 -12.67 9.97
N ARG A 653 6.89 -12.64 9.17
CA ARG A 653 6.93 -13.19 7.80
C ARG A 653 7.61 -12.26 6.81
N CYS A 654 7.68 -10.99 7.17
CA CYS A 654 8.39 -9.99 6.43
C CYS A 654 9.71 -9.68 7.12
N VAL A 655 10.82 -10.11 6.55
CA VAL A 655 12.13 -9.56 6.92
C VAL A 655 12.36 -8.38 5.97
N GLY A 656 12.69 -7.19 6.48
CA GLY A 656 12.90 -5.93 5.72
C GLY A 656 14.08 -5.94 4.73
N THR A 657 14.35 -7.10 4.13
CA THR A 657 15.47 -7.42 3.24
C THR A 657 15.10 -7.37 1.75
N GLU A 658 13.82 -7.24 1.39
CA GLU A 658 13.42 -7.00 0.00
C GLU A 658 13.70 -5.54 -0.37
N ARG A 659 14.97 -5.29 -0.67
CA ARG A 659 15.48 -4.02 -1.18
C ARG A 659 15.27 -3.93 -2.68
N PHE A 660 15.28 -2.72 -3.22
CA PHE A 660 15.34 -2.54 -4.67
C PHE A 660 16.58 -3.27 -5.19
N SER A 661 16.36 -4.27 -6.05
CA SER A 661 17.47 -5.04 -6.59
C SER A 661 18.46 -4.12 -7.32
N SER A 662 19.75 -4.43 -7.17
CA SER A 662 20.80 -3.85 -8.01
C SER A 662 20.62 -4.26 -9.48
N SER A 663 19.86 -5.32 -9.76
CA SER A 663 19.41 -5.62 -11.13
C SER A 663 18.45 -4.53 -11.62
N GLY A 664 18.59 -4.14 -12.89
CA GLY A 664 17.66 -3.20 -13.53
C GLY A 664 16.20 -3.67 -13.49
N CYS A 665 15.29 -2.74 -13.77
CA CYS A 665 13.84 -2.98 -13.85
C CYS A 665 13.48 -4.25 -14.66
N ARG A 666 12.46 -5.02 -14.25
CA ARG A 666 12.07 -6.25 -14.97
C ARG A 666 11.74 -6.03 -16.45
N ALA A 667 11.25 -4.85 -16.81
CA ALA A 667 10.99 -4.44 -18.20
C ALA A 667 12.26 -4.40 -19.09
N CYS A 668 13.46 -4.36 -18.49
CA CYS A 668 14.74 -4.45 -19.20
C CYS A 668 15.20 -5.88 -19.45
N ARG A 669 14.55 -6.88 -18.84
CA ARG A 669 14.91 -8.30 -18.99
C ARG A 669 13.98 -9.03 -19.97
N THR A 670 12.76 -8.54 -20.15
CA THR A 670 11.71 -9.20 -20.94
C THR A 670 10.62 -8.19 -21.33
N ASP A 671 9.90 -8.47 -22.41
CA ASP A 671 8.70 -7.74 -22.84
C ASP A 671 7.42 -8.22 -22.11
N LYS A 672 7.53 -9.25 -21.25
CA LYS A 672 6.41 -9.86 -20.52
C LYS A 672 6.16 -9.19 -19.17
N VAL A 673 6.03 -7.87 -19.17
CA VAL A 673 5.64 -7.07 -18.01
C VAL A 673 4.24 -6.49 -18.23
N SER A 674 3.44 -6.40 -17.17
CA SER A 674 2.05 -5.97 -17.26
C SER A 674 1.88 -4.46 -17.17
N GLY A 675 0.91 -3.94 -17.90
CA GLY A 675 0.31 -2.61 -17.73
C GLY A 675 1.22 -1.38 -17.85
N VAL A 676 0.87 -0.32 -17.11
CA VAL A 676 1.45 1.04 -17.24
C VAL A 676 2.28 1.45 -16.02
N ASP A 677 3.35 2.23 -16.17
CA ASP A 677 4.13 2.79 -15.07
C ASP A 677 3.31 3.81 -14.24
N ILE A 678 3.90 4.31 -13.15
CA ILE A 678 3.28 5.30 -12.24
C ILE A 678 2.89 6.62 -12.94
N GLN A 679 3.39 6.87 -14.15
CA GLN A 679 3.02 8.01 -14.99
C GLN A 679 1.91 7.68 -15.99
N GLY A 680 1.44 6.43 -16.03
CA GLY A 680 0.44 5.94 -16.98
C GLY A 680 1.01 5.59 -18.36
N ARG A 681 2.33 5.50 -18.52
CA ARG A 681 2.99 5.09 -19.78
C ARG A 681 3.12 3.57 -19.81
N GLN A 682 3.13 2.94 -20.98
CA GLN A 682 3.36 1.49 -21.04
C GLN A 682 4.70 1.13 -20.38
N MET A 683 4.73 0.07 -19.54
CA MET A 683 5.97 -0.41 -18.96
C MET A 683 7.00 -0.73 -20.04
N ALA A 684 8.18 -0.13 -19.93
CA ALA A 684 9.27 -0.30 -20.87
C ALA A 684 10.63 -0.10 -20.18
N CYS A 685 11.69 -0.63 -20.77
CA CYS A 685 13.04 -0.38 -20.28
C CYS A 685 13.48 1.08 -20.53
N PRO A 686 13.98 1.80 -19.52
CA PRO A 686 14.50 3.17 -19.67
C PRO A 686 15.62 3.25 -20.72
N GLY A 687 15.66 4.34 -21.50
CA GLY A 687 16.70 4.58 -22.51
C GLY A 687 16.53 3.81 -23.83
N VAL A 688 15.55 2.90 -23.92
CA VAL A 688 15.13 2.29 -25.19
C VAL A 688 14.00 3.14 -25.76
N THR A 689 14.30 4.07 -26.68
CA THR A 689 13.26 4.84 -27.37
C THR A 689 12.41 3.91 -28.23
N THR A 690 11.26 3.47 -27.71
CA THR A 690 10.20 2.89 -28.53
C THR A 690 9.49 4.04 -29.23
N SER A 691 9.93 4.36 -30.44
CA SER A 691 9.23 5.26 -31.34
C SER A 691 7.86 4.67 -31.68
N ALA A 692 6.81 5.09 -30.98
CA ALA A 692 5.44 4.82 -31.37
C ALA A 692 4.53 6.01 -31.01
N THR A 693 4.48 6.98 -31.92
CA THR A 693 3.29 7.82 -32.09
C THR A 693 2.05 6.93 -32.28
N PRO A 694 0.89 7.29 -31.72
CA PRO A 694 -0.36 6.59 -32.01
C PRO A 694 -0.82 7.00 -33.41
N ASN A 695 -0.43 6.24 -34.43
CA ASN A 695 -1.05 6.35 -35.75
C ASN A 695 -1.78 5.05 -36.09
N ALA A 696 -3.07 5.24 -36.37
CA ALA A 696 -3.96 4.24 -36.90
C ALA A 696 -3.38 3.57 -38.16
N GLY A 697 -3.50 2.24 -38.21
CA GLY A 697 -3.40 1.46 -39.45
C GLY A 697 -2.00 0.94 -39.80
N SER A 698 -1.68 -0.26 -39.33
CA SER A 698 -1.31 -1.42 -40.16
C SER A 698 -0.75 -2.51 -39.26
N ALA A 699 -1.41 -3.67 -39.28
CA ALA A 699 -1.01 -4.85 -38.53
C ALA A 699 0.24 -5.47 -39.18
N SER A 700 1.33 -5.57 -38.41
CA SER A 700 2.38 -6.57 -38.63
C SER A 700 2.39 -7.51 -37.45
N ALA A 701 1.90 -8.73 -37.67
CA ALA A 701 1.89 -9.81 -36.70
C ALA A 701 3.33 -10.25 -36.38
N SER A 702 3.77 -10.09 -35.13
CA SER A 702 4.95 -10.76 -34.59
C SER A 702 4.68 -11.29 -33.17
N SER A 703 4.69 -12.62 -33.07
CA SER A 703 4.92 -13.49 -31.90
C SER A 703 4.11 -13.35 -30.59
N SER A 704 3.06 -12.53 -30.51
CA SER A 704 2.14 -12.54 -29.34
C SER A 704 1.07 -13.66 -29.37
N SER A 705 1.14 -14.61 -30.31
CA SER A 705 0.00 -15.49 -30.65
C SER A 705 -0.03 -16.88 -29.99
N MET A 706 0.92 -17.23 -29.10
CA MET A 706 0.96 -18.61 -28.57
C MET A 706 0.07 -18.89 -27.34
N ARG A 707 -0.29 -17.87 -26.53
CA ARG A 707 -1.35 -18.04 -25.50
C ARG A 707 -2.77 -17.95 -26.09
N LEU A 708 -2.90 -17.45 -27.34
CA LEU A 708 -4.18 -17.23 -28.02
C LEU A 708 -4.73 -18.48 -28.75
N MET A 709 -3.86 -19.40 -29.18
CA MET A 709 -4.26 -20.55 -30.00
C MET A 709 -4.86 -21.72 -29.20
N ALA A 710 -4.55 -21.85 -27.90
CA ALA A 710 -5.05 -22.97 -27.08
C ALA A 710 -6.54 -22.82 -26.68
N MET A 711 -7.03 -21.58 -26.49
CA MET A 711 -8.45 -21.33 -26.22
C MET A 711 -9.36 -21.63 -27.42
N LEU A 712 -8.89 -21.40 -28.64
CA LEU A 712 -9.61 -21.77 -29.87
C LEU A 712 -9.70 -23.29 -30.06
N VAL A 713 -8.73 -24.06 -29.57
CA VAL A 713 -8.75 -25.53 -29.65
C VAL A 713 -9.70 -26.16 -28.61
N LEU A 714 -9.90 -25.52 -27.45
CA LEU A 714 -10.94 -25.93 -26.48
C LEU A 714 -12.36 -25.56 -26.95
N LEU A 715 -12.55 -24.39 -27.57
CA LEU A 715 -13.83 -23.99 -28.17
C LEU A 715 -14.19 -24.80 -29.44
N ALA A 716 -13.19 -25.22 -30.24
CA ALA A 716 -13.42 -26.09 -31.39
C ALA A 716 -13.85 -27.53 -31.02
N ARG A 717 -13.55 -28.00 -29.79
CA ARG A 717 -14.08 -29.26 -29.28
C ARG A 717 -15.55 -29.16 -28.83
N PHE A 718 -16.02 -27.98 -28.45
CA PHE A 718 -17.41 -27.74 -28.04
C PHE A 718 -18.39 -27.66 -29.22
N THR A 719 -17.94 -27.22 -30.40
CA THR A 719 -18.78 -27.16 -31.61
C THR A 719 -18.94 -28.51 -32.31
N LEU A 720 -18.08 -29.50 -32.02
CA LEU A 720 -18.18 -30.86 -32.57
C LEU A 720 -19.00 -31.82 -31.69
N ALA A 721 -19.25 -31.49 -30.42
CA ALA A 721 -20.07 -32.32 -29.52
C ALA A 721 -21.58 -32.02 -29.60
N PHE A 722 -22.00 -30.95 -30.27
CA PHE A 722 -23.42 -30.59 -30.46
C PHE A 722 -24.04 -31.10 -31.78
N PHE A 723 -23.29 -31.86 -32.60
CA PHE A 723 -23.78 -32.41 -33.87
C PHE A 723 -23.76 -33.94 -33.99
N GLU A 724 -23.39 -34.68 -32.95
CA GLU A 724 -23.63 -36.14 -32.86
C GLU A 724 -24.09 -36.49 -31.44
N GLY A 725 -25.41 -36.70 -31.29
CA GLY A 725 -26.07 -37.08 -30.03
C GLY A 725 -27.55 -36.81 -30.07
#